data_AF-Q8EV10-F1
#
_entry.id   AF-Q8EV10-F1
#
_cell.length_a   1.000
_cell.length_b   1.000
_cell.length_c   1.000
_cell.angle_alpha   90.00
_cell.angle_beta   90.00
_cell.angle_gamma   90.00
#
_symmetry.space_group_name_H-M   'P 1'
#
loop_
_entity.id
_entity.type
_entity.pdbx_description
1 polymer ?
#
loop_
_entity_poly.entity_id
_entity_poly.type
_entity_poly.pdbx_seq_one_letter_code
_entity_poly.pdbx_strand_id
1 'polypeptide(L)'
;MVLLQTHKLTIYKKAISDGTVYQFIVDTDNHWVDSKGNQKRKISSKDFERAIEIYYLAASLSYNRNGYFLDLIGLDFNKTAGYTTSSSDSSAPYESKGYLEWENFRIDNYANKNDNIFTFYINGAYPYTFGMLTKEYFAALPHDNQKIKNIHLQSGTPISYSNDSGEYSIDQSGTSWSRIYGSGGLGEFTQDVWFAGAYYVSSFTSANLIFQLNNTYMETAGKDLLNHSNGSTNKNGTNESRIKTVSITYGSGTADTYFELFKSKQNDFLASVPSTKMSEAASLFRGSGLVLEKVVQVSQSNYIAYTPNPYVLDGTTVRANDYLGNMAQFIYQWNSKESYTIRAAISGLINWYQLSLINLPSSGDFQLSATPYGVFSGYYEQVSNENLYGGLPRKYNDYKNQVKQTLETFTVPYYNYSSSDVTVENITIDKAALKSALEKYGANARNPLQFSIKFGETFTSNYQNLLNRMQQVINDISDGLLQMTAIPRLGTTPSASVWFNKQSSPLGFSYWSPDYNGVGTWLEADTTLQSLRNGDSYIEAVPGTNAHNSFITFLSSMVSAVKVMGANWDSNAKKYTVSTLASNSSSSTANGTPSKNKFDDDARIAAAFDDKTLQAMGLTINGTSTGSYDENSITQTNMSPGNRYGLLAIGLLNKLFANDVFDQTKFAEYVTNPSKLVYSATAPTSYQQLYIGHDIFKQRKSSDFSKWVGVYAGEGTAQALYETTVLDSDYSYVPRSESGLNNITYSLVNPNYIARTGTQGTNYRDFGWKN
;
A
#
# COMPACT_ATOMS: atom_id res chain seq x y z
N MET A 1 -9.45 34.77 -11.85
CA MET A 1 -10.12 33.45 -11.71
C MET A 1 -9.20 32.36 -11.17
N VAL A 2 -7.96 32.20 -11.67
CA VAL A 2 -7.00 31.18 -11.20
C VAL A 2 -6.71 31.26 -9.69
N LEU A 3 -6.41 32.44 -9.15
CA LEU A 3 -6.16 32.67 -7.71
C LEU A 3 -7.33 32.27 -6.77
N LEU A 4 -8.57 32.39 -7.23
CA LEU A 4 -9.77 32.04 -6.45
C LEU A 4 -10.01 30.52 -6.42
N GLN A 5 -9.57 29.80 -7.45
CA GLN A 5 -9.60 28.33 -7.50
C GLN A 5 -8.50 27.71 -6.64
N THR A 6 -7.27 28.25 -6.65
CA THR A 6 -6.18 27.78 -5.80
C THR A 6 -6.50 27.99 -4.32
N HIS A 7 -7.04 29.15 -3.94
CA HIS A 7 -7.37 29.43 -2.54
C HIS A 7 -8.49 28.52 -2.01
N LYS A 8 -9.51 28.20 -2.83
CA LYS A 8 -10.56 27.24 -2.47
C LYS A 8 -10.00 25.83 -2.33
N LEU A 9 -9.14 25.40 -3.25
CA LEU A 9 -8.48 24.08 -3.19
C LEU A 9 -7.65 23.91 -1.92
N THR A 10 -6.90 24.94 -1.51
CA THR A 10 -6.11 24.91 -0.26
C THR A 10 -6.99 24.81 0.98
N ILE A 11 -8.12 25.54 1.02
CA ILE A 11 -9.08 25.46 2.13
C ILE A 11 -9.72 24.06 2.22
N TYR A 12 -10.13 23.47 1.10
CA TYR A 12 -10.70 22.12 1.08
C TYR A 12 -9.68 21.05 1.49
N LYS A 13 -8.45 21.14 0.97
CA LYS A 13 -7.37 20.22 1.37
C LYS A 13 -7.08 20.32 2.86
N LYS A 14 -7.03 21.54 3.41
CA LYS A 14 -6.84 21.77 4.84
C LYS A 14 -8.01 21.22 5.68
N ALA A 15 -9.24 21.47 5.27
CA ALA A 15 -10.44 20.97 5.97
C ALA A 15 -10.52 19.44 5.97
N ILE A 16 -10.12 18.78 4.87
CA ILE A 16 -10.04 17.31 4.77
C ILE A 16 -8.85 16.76 5.57
N SER A 17 -7.73 17.48 5.60
CA SER A 17 -6.52 17.01 6.29
C SER A 17 -6.60 17.18 7.80
N ASP A 18 -7.24 18.24 8.28
CA ASP A 18 -7.29 18.61 9.70
C ASP A 18 -8.60 18.14 10.38
N GLY A 19 -9.58 17.65 9.60
CA GLY A 19 -10.91 17.27 10.08
C GLY A 19 -10.94 15.96 10.88
N THR A 20 -11.73 15.92 11.93
CA THR A 20 -12.05 14.70 12.72
C THR A 20 -13.52 14.30 12.69
N VAL A 21 -14.37 15.17 12.15
CA VAL A 21 -15.81 14.97 12.02
C VAL A 21 -16.25 15.40 10.64
N TYR A 22 -16.92 14.50 9.92
CA TYR A 22 -17.38 14.73 8.56
C TYR A 22 -18.87 14.50 8.49
N GLN A 23 -19.62 15.52 8.09
CA GLN A 23 -21.06 15.43 7.88
C GLN A 23 -21.35 15.36 6.39
N PHE A 24 -21.94 14.24 5.99
CA PHE A 24 -22.38 13.98 4.62
C PHE A 24 -23.87 14.23 4.52
N ILE A 25 -24.25 15.12 3.60
CA ILE A 25 -25.64 15.30 3.20
C ILE A 25 -25.99 14.16 2.24
N VAL A 26 -26.89 13.29 2.67
CA VAL A 26 -27.34 12.14 1.88
C VAL A 26 -28.44 12.57 0.93
N ASP A 27 -28.29 12.21 -0.35
CA ASP A 27 -29.35 12.38 -1.35
C ASP A 27 -30.46 11.35 -1.10
N THR A 28 -31.46 11.75 -0.32
CA THR A 28 -32.63 10.92 0.03
C THR A 28 -33.71 10.91 -1.06
N ASP A 29 -33.48 11.56 -2.20
CA ASP A 29 -34.34 11.44 -3.37
C ASP A 29 -34.00 10.20 -4.19
N ASN A 30 -32.77 9.69 -4.12
CA ASN A 30 -32.37 8.44 -4.75
C ASN A 30 -32.97 7.21 -4.03
N HIS A 31 -33.19 6.12 -4.77
CA HIS A 31 -33.75 4.88 -4.24
C HIS A 31 -32.89 3.66 -4.60
N TRP A 32 -32.95 2.67 -3.73
CA TRP A 32 -32.52 1.31 -4.00
C TRP A 32 -33.44 0.65 -5.03
N VAL A 33 -32.87 -0.09 -5.98
CA VAL A 33 -33.60 -0.89 -6.98
C VAL A 33 -33.18 -2.35 -6.92
N ASP A 34 -34.08 -3.30 -7.18
CA ASP A 34 -33.71 -4.72 -7.29
C ASP A 34 -33.08 -5.06 -8.65
N SER A 35 -32.71 -6.33 -8.83
CA SER A 35 -32.16 -6.87 -10.09
C SER A 35 -33.10 -6.77 -11.30
N LYS A 36 -34.36 -6.36 -11.11
CA LYS A 36 -35.34 -6.10 -12.18
C LYS A 36 -35.58 -4.60 -12.38
N GLY A 37 -34.89 -3.73 -11.64
CA GLY A 37 -35.05 -2.29 -11.69
C GLY A 37 -36.28 -1.77 -10.93
N ASN A 38 -36.94 -2.60 -10.12
CA ASN A 38 -38.07 -2.13 -9.31
C ASN A 38 -37.54 -1.33 -8.12
N GLN A 39 -38.06 -0.12 -7.94
CA GLN A 39 -37.77 0.70 -6.77
C GLN A 39 -38.20 -0.02 -5.48
N LYS A 40 -37.36 0.10 -4.44
CA LYS A 40 -37.62 -0.45 -3.11
C LYS A 40 -37.83 0.67 -2.11
N ARG A 41 -36.75 1.27 -1.63
CA ARG A 41 -36.75 2.30 -0.59
C ARG A 41 -35.83 3.45 -0.98
N LYS A 42 -36.04 4.61 -0.36
CA LYS A 42 -35.10 5.73 -0.42
C LYS A 42 -33.79 5.37 0.26
N ILE A 43 -32.70 5.92 -0.24
CA ILE A 43 -31.40 5.86 0.45
C ILE A 43 -31.47 6.73 1.70
N SER A 44 -30.84 6.29 2.79
CA SER A 44 -30.70 7.12 4.00
C SER A 44 -29.34 6.97 4.68
N SER A 45 -29.04 7.85 5.63
CA SER A 45 -27.83 7.81 6.47
C SER A 45 -27.60 6.46 7.15
N LYS A 46 -28.68 5.79 7.56
CA LYS A 46 -28.66 4.44 8.15
C LYS A 46 -28.06 3.38 7.21
N ASP A 47 -28.15 3.57 5.89
CA ASP A 47 -27.55 2.64 4.93
C ASP A 47 -26.00 2.71 4.96
N PHE A 48 -25.45 3.90 5.22
CA PHE A 48 -24.01 4.08 5.41
C PHE A 48 -23.56 3.59 6.78
N GLU A 49 -24.36 3.83 7.82
CA GLU A 49 -24.09 3.32 9.16
C GLU A 49 -24.04 1.78 9.18
N ARG A 50 -25.05 1.12 8.60
CA ARG A 50 -25.08 -0.34 8.47
C ARG A 50 -23.89 -0.89 7.68
N ALA A 51 -23.41 -0.17 6.68
CA ALA A 51 -22.21 -0.58 5.95
C ALA A 51 -20.97 -0.59 6.86
N ILE A 52 -20.79 0.44 7.69
CA ILE A 52 -19.69 0.50 8.67
C ILE A 52 -19.80 -0.62 9.72
N GLU A 53 -21.00 -0.88 10.24
CA GLU A 53 -21.27 -1.98 11.20
C GLU A 53 -20.84 -3.33 10.63
N ILE A 54 -21.33 -3.67 9.43
CA ILE A 54 -21.03 -4.94 8.77
C ILE A 54 -19.55 -5.03 8.42
N TYR A 55 -18.95 -3.94 7.97
CA TYR A 55 -17.53 -3.93 7.64
C TYR A 55 -16.67 -4.21 8.89
N TYR A 56 -16.96 -3.56 10.01
CA TYR A 56 -16.26 -3.80 11.26
C TYR A 56 -16.48 -5.24 11.75
N LEU A 57 -17.72 -5.76 11.73
CA LEU A 57 -18.00 -7.15 12.10
C LEU A 57 -17.20 -8.13 11.23
N ALA A 58 -17.17 -7.92 9.92
CA ALA A 58 -16.40 -8.76 9.00
C ALA A 58 -14.89 -8.70 9.27
N ALA A 59 -14.38 -7.54 9.70
CA ALA A 59 -13.00 -7.38 10.14
C ALA A 59 -12.74 -8.13 11.45
N SER A 60 -13.61 -7.98 12.46
CA SER A 60 -13.50 -8.71 13.74
C SER A 60 -13.55 -10.22 13.58
N LEU A 61 -14.35 -10.72 12.63
CA LEU A 61 -14.45 -12.15 12.29
C LEU A 61 -13.23 -12.68 11.51
N SER A 62 -12.23 -11.85 11.21
CA SER A 62 -11.09 -12.17 10.35
C SER A 62 -11.49 -12.66 8.94
N TYR A 63 -12.69 -12.28 8.48
CA TYR A 63 -13.22 -12.61 7.16
C TYR A 63 -12.83 -11.57 6.12
N ASN A 64 -12.89 -10.29 6.49
CA ASN A 64 -12.46 -9.18 5.65
C ASN A 64 -11.03 -8.75 5.98
N ARG A 65 -10.12 -8.86 5.02
CA ARG A 65 -8.70 -8.54 5.19
C ARG A 65 -8.40 -7.05 5.18
N ASN A 66 -9.32 -6.23 4.68
CA ASN A 66 -9.11 -4.79 4.59
C ASN A 66 -9.56 -4.06 5.86
N GLY A 67 -9.98 -4.77 6.91
CA GLY A 67 -10.42 -4.20 8.18
C GLY A 67 -9.46 -3.19 8.80
N TYR A 68 -8.15 -3.32 8.54
CA TYR A 68 -7.14 -2.35 8.95
C TYR A 68 -7.43 -0.92 8.47
N PHE A 69 -8.25 -0.73 7.44
CA PHE A 69 -8.71 0.60 7.01
C PHE A 69 -9.49 1.36 8.07
N LEU A 70 -10.25 0.64 8.91
CA LEU A 70 -10.99 1.25 10.00
C LEU A 70 -10.02 1.81 11.05
N ASP A 71 -8.95 1.08 11.33
CA ASP A 71 -7.89 1.51 12.26
C ASP A 71 -7.05 2.63 11.66
N LEU A 72 -6.70 2.53 10.37
CA LEU A 72 -5.87 3.47 9.61
C LEU A 72 -6.49 4.87 9.54
N ILE A 73 -7.78 4.95 9.20
CA ILE A 73 -8.50 6.24 9.25
C ILE A 73 -8.76 6.67 10.71
N GLY A 74 -8.56 5.77 11.67
CA GLY A 74 -8.84 5.99 13.09
C GLY A 74 -10.33 6.13 13.36
N LEU A 75 -11.17 5.29 12.74
CA LEU A 75 -12.62 5.32 12.90
C LEU A 75 -13.00 5.32 14.39
N ASP A 76 -13.75 6.33 14.81
CA ASP A 76 -14.46 6.29 16.08
C ASP A 76 -15.78 5.54 15.83
N PHE A 77 -15.72 4.21 15.98
CA PHE A 77 -16.88 3.36 15.71
C PHE A 77 -18.05 3.76 16.59
N ASN A 78 -17.82 3.99 17.88
CA ASN A 78 -18.86 4.30 18.86
C ASN A 78 -19.61 5.61 18.59
N LYS A 79 -18.98 6.61 17.97
CA LYS A 79 -19.69 7.83 17.55
C LYS A 79 -20.28 7.73 16.14
N THR A 80 -19.70 6.92 15.27
CA THR A 80 -20.11 6.81 13.86
C THR A 80 -21.29 5.87 13.67
N ALA A 81 -21.23 4.69 14.28
CA ALA A 81 -22.16 3.59 14.08
C ALA A 81 -22.48 2.79 15.36
N GLY A 82 -21.66 2.91 16.40
CA GLY A 82 -22.02 2.43 17.73
C GLY A 82 -23.01 3.39 18.40
N TYR A 83 -23.68 2.90 19.43
CA TYR A 83 -24.59 3.71 20.23
C TYR A 83 -24.13 3.75 21.67
N THR A 84 -24.27 4.90 22.32
CA THR A 84 -24.24 4.98 23.78
C THR A 84 -25.64 4.69 24.30
N THR A 85 -25.81 3.73 25.22
CA THR A 85 -27.09 3.54 25.91
C THR A 85 -27.41 4.80 26.71
N SER A 86 -28.25 5.67 26.14
CA SER A 86 -28.90 6.71 26.93
C SER A 86 -29.92 6.01 27.84
N SER A 87 -29.64 6.02 29.15
CA SER A 87 -30.52 5.64 30.28
C SER A 87 -30.48 4.18 30.80
N SER A 88 -30.02 4.07 32.05
CA SER A 88 -30.45 3.20 33.18
C SER A 88 -30.65 1.69 33.06
N ASP A 89 -30.56 1.04 31.90
CA ASP A 89 -30.54 -0.43 31.81
C ASP A 89 -29.10 -0.95 31.69
N SER A 90 -28.54 -1.33 32.83
CA SER A 90 -27.20 -1.88 33.02
C SER A 90 -27.14 -3.35 32.61
N SER A 91 -27.16 -3.64 31.30
CA SER A 91 -26.67 -4.94 30.79
C SER A 91 -25.58 -4.72 29.73
N ALA A 92 -24.36 -4.68 30.26
CA ALA A 92 -23.04 -4.69 29.64
C ALA A 92 -22.63 -3.48 28.77
N PRO A 93 -21.44 -2.89 29.00
CA PRO A 93 -20.82 -2.02 28.00
C PRO A 93 -20.59 -2.83 26.71
N TYR A 94 -20.85 -2.20 25.57
CA TYR A 94 -20.65 -2.77 24.23
C TYR A 94 -19.17 -3.16 23.97
N GLU A 95 -18.27 -2.67 24.82
CA GLU A 95 -16.88 -3.09 24.90
C GLU A 95 -16.58 -3.71 26.27
N SER A 96 -16.05 -4.93 26.28
CA SER A 96 -15.39 -5.48 27.47
C SER A 96 -13.93 -5.76 27.16
N LYS A 97 -13.04 -5.34 28.06
CA LYS A 97 -11.58 -5.57 27.97
C LYS A 97 -10.91 -5.09 26.65
N GLY A 98 -11.54 -4.16 25.92
CA GLY A 98 -11.01 -3.55 24.68
C GLY A 98 -11.51 -4.15 23.38
N TYR A 99 -12.51 -5.06 23.40
CA TYR A 99 -13.11 -5.68 22.22
C TYR A 99 -14.62 -5.44 22.17
N LEU A 100 -15.17 -5.35 20.95
CA LEU A 100 -16.62 -5.27 20.72
C LEU A 100 -17.27 -6.64 21.00
N GLU A 101 -18.30 -6.66 21.84
CA GLU A 101 -19.12 -7.85 22.09
C GLU A 101 -20.25 -7.95 21.06
N TRP A 102 -19.94 -8.53 19.90
CA TRP A 102 -20.84 -8.56 18.74
C TRP A 102 -22.16 -9.33 18.98
N GLU A 103 -22.20 -10.24 19.94
CA GLU A 103 -23.43 -10.93 20.38
C GLU A 103 -24.45 -9.98 21.03
N ASN A 104 -23.98 -8.86 21.59
CA ASN A 104 -24.82 -7.85 22.23
C ASN A 104 -25.25 -6.74 21.26
N PHE A 105 -24.73 -6.73 20.02
CA PHE A 105 -25.04 -5.71 19.02
C PHE A 105 -26.51 -5.75 18.60
N ARG A 106 -27.18 -4.59 18.61
CA ARG A 106 -28.60 -4.44 18.24
C ARG A 106 -28.75 -3.85 16.84
N ILE A 107 -29.08 -4.68 15.88
CA ILE A 107 -29.22 -4.28 14.47
C ILE A 107 -30.27 -3.18 14.21
N ASP A 108 -31.29 -3.04 15.04
CA ASP A 108 -32.35 -2.05 14.81
C ASP A 108 -32.10 -0.70 15.53
N ASN A 109 -30.90 -0.48 16.08
CA ASN A 109 -30.58 0.71 16.87
C ASN A 109 -29.45 1.56 16.26
N TYR A 110 -29.84 2.51 15.41
CA TYR A 110 -28.90 3.40 14.72
C TYR A 110 -28.50 4.64 15.54
N ALA A 111 -27.24 5.04 15.46
CA ALA A 111 -26.67 6.29 15.96
C ALA A 111 -27.26 7.51 15.23
N ASN A 112 -27.34 7.45 13.88
CA ASN A 112 -27.92 8.51 13.07
C ASN A 112 -29.46 8.47 13.17
N LYS A 113 -30.04 9.46 13.86
CA LYS A 113 -31.50 9.60 13.98
C LYS A 113 -32.15 10.33 12.80
N ASN A 114 -31.36 10.98 11.96
CA ASN A 114 -31.81 11.74 10.81
C ASN A 114 -31.41 11.04 9.51
N ASP A 115 -32.36 10.77 8.62
CA ASP A 115 -32.13 10.02 7.38
C ASP A 115 -31.30 10.78 6.33
N ASN A 116 -31.20 12.12 6.41
CA ASN A 116 -30.51 12.92 5.39
C ASN A 116 -29.09 13.38 5.76
N ILE A 117 -28.61 13.09 6.97
CA ILE A 117 -27.26 13.42 7.41
C ILE A 117 -26.60 12.17 7.99
N PHE A 118 -25.48 11.77 7.41
CA PHE A 118 -24.58 10.77 7.97
C PHE A 118 -23.37 11.48 8.56
N THR A 119 -23.07 11.24 9.85
CA THR A 119 -21.88 11.81 10.49
C THR A 119 -20.83 10.74 10.72
N PHE A 120 -19.64 10.98 10.20
CA PHE A 120 -18.48 10.10 10.30
C PHE A 120 -17.44 10.71 11.23
N TYR A 121 -17.00 9.95 12.23
CA TYR A 121 -16.06 10.40 13.25
C TYR A 121 -14.75 9.62 13.15
N ILE A 122 -13.64 10.34 13.24
CA ILE A 122 -12.31 9.74 13.40
C ILE A 122 -11.61 10.33 14.62
N ASN A 123 -10.78 9.52 15.27
CA ASN A 123 -10.08 9.84 16.52
C ASN A 123 -8.97 10.88 16.34
N GLY A 124 -8.54 11.15 15.10
CA GLY A 124 -7.57 12.20 14.80
C GLY A 124 -7.44 12.42 13.30
N ALA A 125 -7.04 13.65 12.92
CA ALA A 125 -6.83 14.10 11.55
C ALA A 125 -6.10 13.05 10.67
N TYR A 126 -6.62 12.83 9.47
CA TYR A 126 -6.04 11.89 8.49
C TYR A 126 -6.30 12.36 7.04
N PRO A 127 -5.27 12.84 6.31
CA PRO A 127 -5.42 13.45 4.98
C PRO A 127 -6.05 12.55 3.91
N TYR A 128 -5.97 11.23 4.06
CA TYR A 128 -6.51 10.29 3.07
C TYR A 128 -7.90 9.77 3.40
N THR A 129 -8.58 10.34 4.42
CA THR A 129 -9.92 9.89 4.85
C THR A 129 -10.87 9.79 3.65
N PHE A 130 -10.93 10.82 2.80
CA PHE A 130 -11.84 10.79 1.64
C PHE A 130 -11.39 9.82 0.55
N GLY A 131 -10.08 9.63 0.37
CA GLY A 131 -9.55 8.60 -0.52
C GLY A 131 -9.96 7.19 -0.08
N MET A 132 -9.98 6.93 1.23
CA MET A 132 -10.45 5.68 1.82
C MET A 132 -11.98 5.53 1.72
N LEU A 133 -12.74 6.56 2.05
CA LEU A 133 -14.21 6.52 1.99
C LEU A 133 -14.78 6.34 0.57
N THR A 134 -13.99 6.62 -0.47
CA THR A 134 -14.39 6.33 -1.87
C THR A 134 -14.23 4.87 -2.28
N LYS A 135 -13.68 4.01 -1.40
CA LYS A 135 -13.49 2.59 -1.68
C LYS A 135 -14.77 1.81 -1.52
N GLU A 136 -14.87 0.72 -2.28
CA GLU A 136 -16.04 -0.17 -2.35
C GLU A 136 -16.42 -0.77 -0.98
N TYR A 137 -15.46 -0.90 -0.07
CA TYR A 137 -15.68 -1.36 1.31
C TYR A 137 -16.55 -0.41 2.15
N PHE A 138 -16.62 0.87 1.77
CA PHE A 138 -17.44 1.90 2.42
C PHE A 138 -18.74 2.19 1.66
N ALA A 139 -19.07 1.38 0.64
CA ALA A 139 -20.33 1.51 -0.08
C ALA A 139 -21.51 1.24 0.87
N ALA A 140 -22.55 2.08 0.80
CA ALA A 140 -23.76 1.93 1.60
C ALA A 140 -24.43 0.55 1.37
N LEU A 141 -25.11 0.03 2.39
CA LEU A 141 -25.88 -1.21 2.33
C LEU A 141 -27.33 -0.94 2.74
N PRO A 142 -28.35 -1.53 2.07
CA PRO A 142 -29.76 -1.26 2.38
C PRO A 142 -30.12 -1.83 3.76
N HIS A 143 -30.22 -0.96 4.77
CA HIS A 143 -30.20 -1.38 6.17
C HIS A 143 -31.39 -2.25 6.61
N ASP A 144 -32.52 -2.11 5.93
CA ASP A 144 -33.77 -2.83 6.19
C ASP A 144 -33.97 -4.06 5.28
N ASN A 145 -33.05 -4.33 4.36
CA ASN A 145 -33.07 -5.57 3.59
C ASN A 145 -32.88 -6.77 4.54
N GLN A 146 -33.73 -7.78 4.44
CA GLN A 146 -33.72 -8.90 5.38
C GLN A 146 -32.37 -9.67 5.38
N LYS A 147 -31.73 -9.86 4.23
CA LYS A 147 -30.43 -10.53 4.15
C LYS A 147 -29.30 -9.68 4.76
N ILE A 148 -29.42 -8.35 4.76
CA ILE A 148 -28.54 -7.43 5.47
C ILE A 148 -28.80 -7.49 6.98
N LYS A 149 -30.07 -7.49 7.39
CA LYS A 149 -30.46 -7.64 8.80
C LYS A 149 -30.01 -8.96 9.42
N ASN A 150 -29.79 -10.01 8.63
CA ASN A 150 -29.28 -11.29 9.12
C ASN A 150 -27.78 -11.25 9.50
N ILE A 151 -27.03 -10.20 9.16
CA ILE A 151 -25.58 -10.13 9.36
C ILE A 151 -25.29 -9.58 10.77
N HIS A 152 -25.34 -10.47 11.77
CA HIS A 152 -25.03 -10.20 13.19
C HIS A 152 -24.59 -11.49 13.89
N LEU A 153 -24.22 -11.44 15.18
CA LEU A 153 -23.88 -12.64 15.98
C LEU A 153 -24.95 -13.04 17.02
N GLN A 154 -26.09 -12.34 17.09
CA GLN A 154 -27.23 -12.76 17.91
C GLN A 154 -27.83 -14.12 17.46
N SER A 155 -28.57 -14.78 18.37
CA SER A 155 -29.26 -16.06 18.10
C SER A 155 -30.08 -16.04 16.80
N GLY A 156 -29.97 -17.11 16.00
CA GLY A 156 -30.65 -17.25 14.70
C GLY A 156 -29.89 -16.70 13.49
N THR A 157 -28.70 -16.13 13.70
CA THR A 157 -27.78 -15.70 12.64
C THR A 157 -27.37 -16.86 11.70
N PRO A 158 -27.15 -16.59 10.39
CA PRO A 158 -26.52 -17.55 9.48
C PRO A 158 -24.99 -17.67 9.65
N ILE A 159 -24.35 -16.88 10.52
CA ILE A 159 -22.89 -16.84 10.68
C ILE A 159 -22.46 -17.83 11.76
N SER A 160 -21.62 -18.80 11.39
CA SER A 160 -20.91 -19.70 12.33
C SER A 160 -19.56 -19.10 12.68
N TYR A 161 -19.17 -19.11 13.95
CA TYR A 161 -17.90 -18.53 14.41
C TYR A 161 -17.39 -19.19 15.70
N SER A 162 -16.10 -19.01 15.98
CA SER A 162 -15.47 -19.28 17.28
C SER A 162 -15.09 -17.96 17.96
N ASN A 163 -15.12 -17.94 19.30
CA ASN A 163 -14.67 -16.82 20.12
C ASN A 163 -13.75 -17.35 21.20
N ASP A 164 -12.45 -17.04 21.09
CA ASP A 164 -11.43 -17.42 22.06
C ASP A 164 -10.88 -16.15 22.73
N SER A 165 -11.23 -15.93 24.00
CA SER A 165 -10.77 -14.77 24.79
C SER A 165 -11.06 -13.38 24.19
N GLY A 166 -12.14 -13.24 23.39
CA GLY A 166 -12.50 -11.99 22.73
C GLY A 166 -12.04 -11.89 21.28
N GLU A 167 -11.26 -12.86 20.78
CA GLU A 167 -10.90 -12.94 19.37
C GLU A 167 -11.91 -13.79 18.61
N TYR A 168 -12.55 -13.19 17.61
CA TYR A 168 -13.55 -13.85 16.78
C TYR A 168 -12.91 -14.41 15.51
N SER A 169 -13.34 -15.60 15.09
CA SER A 169 -12.98 -16.17 13.79
C SER A 169 -14.20 -16.83 13.15
N ILE A 170 -14.47 -16.48 11.89
CA ILE A 170 -15.56 -17.12 11.13
C ILE A 170 -15.26 -18.60 10.84
N ASP A 171 -16.26 -19.44 10.99
CA ASP A 171 -16.31 -20.79 10.46
C ASP A 171 -17.01 -20.76 9.10
N GLN A 172 -16.21 -20.80 8.03
CA GLN A 172 -16.71 -20.71 6.65
C GLN A 172 -17.59 -21.91 6.27
N SER A 173 -17.36 -23.07 6.88
CA SER A 173 -18.05 -24.31 6.55
C SER A 173 -19.42 -24.42 7.23
N GLY A 174 -19.53 -23.91 8.45
CA GLY A 174 -20.80 -23.82 9.18
C GLY A 174 -21.65 -22.60 8.81
N THR A 175 -21.07 -21.58 8.16
CA THR A 175 -21.80 -20.37 7.76
C THR A 175 -22.75 -20.61 6.59
N SER A 176 -24.01 -20.18 6.73
CA SER A 176 -25.06 -20.29 5.72
C SER A 176 -25.05 -19.11 4.74
N TRP A 177 -24.15 -19.18 3.76
CA TRP A 177 -23.90 -18.10 2.80
C TRP A 177 -25.12 -17.66 1.98
N SER A 178 -26.07 -18.56 1.68
CA SER A 178 -27.29 -18.23 0.92
C SER A 178 -28.23 -17.26 1.65
N ARG A 179 -28.10 -17.16 2.98
CA ARG A 179 -28.87 -16.24 3.84
C ARG A 179 -28.18 -14.89 4.06
N ILE A 180 -26.98 -14.69 3.51
CA ILE A 180 -26.19 -13.46 3.61
C ILE A 180 -26.36 -12.64 2.32
N TYR A 181 -26.44 -11.32 2.46
CA TYR A 181 -26.62 -10.42 1.33
C TYR A 181 -25.46 -10.49 0.33
N GLY A 182 -25.76 -10.50 -0.97
CA GLY A 182 -24.75 -10.53 -2.03
C GLY A 182 -23.90 -11.81 -2.08
N SER A 183 -24.31 -12.87 -1.38
CA SER A 183 -23.64 -14.17 -1.34
C SER A 183 -24.48 -15.25 -2.01
N GLY A 184 -23.84 -16.34 -2.46
CA GLY A 184 -24.50 -17.48 -3.09
C GLY A 184 -23.90 -17.86 -4.45
N GLY A 185 -24.39 -18.97 -5.00
CA GLY A 185 -23.97 -19.46 -6.32
C GLY A 185 -24.53 -18.64 -7.49
N LEU A 186 -24.22 -19.08 -8.71
CA LEU A 186 -24.82 -18.54 -9.94
C LEU A 186 -26.35 -18.61 -9.84
N GLY A 187 -27.03 -17.48 -10.09
CA GLY A 187 -28.49 -17.36 -9.98
C GLY A 187 -29.04 -17.09 -8.57
N GLU A 188 -28.25 -17.28 -7.51
CA GLU A 188 -28.60 -16.91 -6.13
C GLU A 188 -28.13 -15.49 -5.78
N PHE A 189 -26.97 -15.09 -6.33
CA PHE A 189 -26.36 -13.77 -6.08
C PHE A 189 -27.33 -12.61 -6.29
N THR A 190 -28.17 -12.65 -7.33
CA THR A 190 -29.12 -11.56 -7.65
C THR A 190 -30.44 -11.65 -6.89
N GLN A 191 -30.63 -12.66 -6.03
CA GLN A 191 -31.83 -12.82 -5.22
C GLN A 191 -31.74 -11.91 -4.00
N ASP A 192 -32.69 -10.97 -3.91
CA ASP A 192 -32.82 -10.00 -2.81
C ASP A 192 -31.64 -9.04 -2.64
N VAL A 193 -30.82 -8.84 -3.68
CA VAL A 193 -29.81 -7.79 -3.73
C VAL A 193 -30.39 -6.53 -4.36
N TRP A 194 -30.15 -5.39 -3.73
CA TRP A 194 -30.56 -4.08 -4.20
C TRP A 194 -29.35 -3.21 -4.56
N PHE A 195 -29.55 -2.27 -5.48
CA PHE A 195 -28.52 -1.44 -6.07
C PHE A 195 -28.93 0.03 -6.04
N ALA A 196 -27.99 0.92 -5.78
CA ALA A 196 -28.22 2.36 -5.70
C ALA A 196 -27.40 3.17 -6.73
N GLY A 197 -26.44 2.51 -7.40
CA GLY A 197 -25.54 3.13 -8.36
C GLY A 197 -26.15 3.32 -9.75
N ALA A 198 -25.33 3.80 -10.68
CA ALA A 198 -25.70 4.07 -12.07
C ALA A 198 -26.24 2.85 -12.84
N TYR A 199 -25.86 1.65 -12.43
CA TYR A 199 -26.33 0.39 -12.99
C TYR A 199 -26.67 -0.60 -11.89
N TYR A 200 -27.58 -1.54 -12.20
CA TYR A 200 -27.87 -2.70 -11.36
C TYR A 200 -27.54 -4.00 -12.10
N VAL A 201 -27.15 -5.02 -11.35
CA VAL A 201 -26.90 -6.36 -11.93
C VAL A 201 -28.24 -7.04 -12.20
N SER A 202 -28.54 -7.23 -13.48
CA SER A 202 -29.76 -7.89 -13.93
C SER A 202 -29.60 -9.41 -14.11
N SER A 203 -28.37 -9.87 -14.37
CA SER A 203 -28.07 -11.29 -14.55
C SER A 203 -26.60 -11.58 -14.27
N PHE A 204 -26.34 -12.73 -13.64
CA PHE A 204 -25.00 -13.27 -13.40
C PHE A 204 -24.99 -14.75 -13.82
N THR A 205 -24.22 -15.07 -14.85
CA THR A 205 -24.18 -16.40 -15.49
C THR A 205 -22.78 -17.01 -15.37
N SER A 206 -22.51 -18.17 -15.98
CA SER A 206 -21.16 -18.73 -16.00
C SER A 206 -20.19 -17.98 -16.91
N ALA A 207 -20.68 -17.11 -17.79
CA ALA A 207 -19.86 -16.43 -18.81
C ALA A 207 -19.99 -14.90 -18.82
N ASN A 208 -21.08 -14.35 -18.29
CA ASN A 208 -21.39 -12.92 -18.38
C ASN A 208 -22.08 -12.38 -17.14
N LEU A 209 -21.79 -11.11 -16.85
CA LEU A 209 -22.46 -10.27 -15.85
C LEU A 209 -23.10 -9.10 -16.60
N ILE A 210 -24.43 -9.01 -16.51
CA ILE A 210 -25.22 -8.05 -17.29
C ILE A 210 -25.73 -6.96 -16.36
N PHE A 211 -25.31 -5.74 -16.65
CA PHE A 211 -25.71 -4.52 -15.97
C PHE A 211 -26.75 -3.77 -16.80
N GLN A 212 -27.80 -3.26 -16.14
CA GLN A 212 -28.82 -2.43 -16.75
C GLN A 212 -28.79 -1.04 -16.12
N LEU A 213 -29.05 -0.01 -16.94
CA LEU A 213 -29.07 1.38 -16.49
C LEU A 213 -30.13 1.57 -15.41
N ASN A 214 -29.73 2.16 -14.29
CA ASN A 214 -30.63 2.51 -13.21
C ASN A 214 -31.26 3.89 -13.47
N ASN A 215 -32.46 3.92 -14.04
CA ASN A 215 -33.16 5.18 -14.33
C ASN A 215 -33.44 6.00 -13.06
N THR A 216 -33.73 5.36 -11.93
CA THR A 216 -33.92 6.05 -10.65
C THR A 216 -32.69 6.86 -10.25
N TYR A 217 -31.50 6.25 -10.32
CA TYR A 217 -30.25 6.97 -10.04
C TYR A 217 -30.07 8.14 -11.02
N MET A 218 -30.34 7.90 -12.30
CA MET A 218 -30.12 8.89 -13.37
C MET A 218 -31.11 10.07 -13.34
N GLU A 219 -32.26 9.91 -12.70
CA GLU A 219 -33.27 10.95 -12.49
C GLU A 219 -33.02 11.75 -11.19
N THR A 220 -32.17 11.23 -10.30
CA THR A 220 -31.89 11.79 -8.97
C THR A 220 -30.41 12.18 -8.85
N ALA A 221 -29.58 11.37 -8.21
CA ALA A 221 -28.16 11.64 -7.94
C ALA A 221 -27.31 11.80 -9.21
N GLY A 222 -27.68 11.13 -10.30
CA GLY A 222 -26.98 11.15 -11.58
C GLY A 222 -27.47 12.21 -12.57
N LYS A 223 -28.45 13.04 -12.21
CA LYS A 223 -29.13 13.97 -13.14
C LYS A 223 -28.20 14.99 -13.81
N ASP A 224 -27.09 15.31 -13.15
CA ASP A 224 -26.09 16.29 -13.61
C ASP A 224 -24.88 15.64 -14.33
N LEU A 225 -24.79 14.30 -14.35
CA LEU A 225 -23.71 13.59 -15.05
C LEU A 225 -23.92 13.57 -16.56
N LEU A 226 -25.18 13.49 -17.00
CA LEU A 226 -25.63 13.53 -18.40
C LEU A 226 -27.03 14.16 -18.42
N ASN A 227 -27.34 15.04 -19.40
CA ASN A 227 -28.64 15.70 -19.52
C ASN A 227 -29.78 14.67 -19.47
N HIS A 228 -30.67 14.81 -18.49
CA HIS A 228 -31.76 13.87 -18.21
C HIS A 228 -32.80 13.74 -19.33
N SER A 229 -32.93 14.74 -20.21
CA SER A 229 -33.93 14.75 -21.29
C SER A 229 -33.50 14.03 -22.57
N ASN A 230 -32.20 13.92 -22.84
CA ASN A 230 -31.67 13.34 -24.09
C ASN A 230 -30.39 12.50 -23.92
N GLY A 231 -29.88 12.36 -22.70
CA GLY A 231 -28.68 11.58 -22.38
C GLY A 231 -27.34 12.25 -22.77
N SER A 232 -27.36 13.51 -23.23
CA SER A 232 -26.17 14.19 -23.77
C SER A 232 -25.42 15.03 -22.73
N THR A 233 -24.11 15.21 -22.92
CA THR A 233 -23.39 16.35 -22.34
C THR A 233 -22.95 17.28 -23.45
N ASN A 234 -23.47 18.50 -23.48
CA ASN A 234 -22.92 19.56 -24.34
C ASN A 234 -21.59 20.07 -23.73
N LYS A 235 -20.57 19.23 -23.77
CA LYS A 235 -19.17 19.61 -23.55
C LYS A 235 -18.45 19.40 -24.88
N ASN A 236 -17.85 20.47 -25.40
CA ASN A 236 -17.09 20.47 -26.66
C ASN A 236 -17.87 20.13 -27.95
N GLY A 237 -19.20 20.25 -27.96
CA GLY A 237 -20.00 20.17 -29.20
C GLY A 237 -20.37 18.76 -29.69
N THR A 238 -20.19 17.72 -28.87
CA THR A 238 -20.62 16.35 -29.18
C THR A 238 -21.89 15.96 -28.43
N ASN A 239 -22.90 15.47 -29.15
CA ASN A 239 -24.09 14.87 -28.56
C ASN A 239 -23.81 13.41 -28.18
N GLU A 240 -24.19 13.02 -26.96
CA GLU A 240 -23.96 11.68 -26.43
C GLU A 240 -25.26 11.03 -25.97
N SER A 241 -25.29 9.69 -25.88
CA SER A 241 -26.38 8.93 -25.26
C SER A 241 -25.89 7.99 -24.16
N ARG A 242 -26.77 7.77 -23.16
CA ARG A 242 -26.56 6.86 -22.04
C ARG A 242 -26.45 5.42 -22.52
N ILE A 243 -25.49 4.67 -21.99
CA ILE A 243 -25.38 3.24 -22.23
C ILE A 243 -26.47 2.52 -21.44
N LYS A 244 -27.39 1.84 -22.12
CA LYS A 244 -28.53 1.17 -21.48
C LYS A 244 -28.15 -0.14 -20.80
N THR A 245 -27.20 -0.86 -21.40
CA THR A 245 -26.78 -2.19 -20.95
C THR A 245 -25.28 -2.30 -21.09
N VAL A 246 -24.63 -2.83 -20.06
CA VAL A 246 -23.21 -3.21 -20.10
C VAL A 246 -23.14 -4.72 -19.85
N SER A 247 -22.50 -5.45 -20.76
CA SER A 247 -22.20 -6.87 -20.57
C SER A 247 -20.71 -7.03 -20.31
N ILE A 248 -20.35 -7.57 -19.15
CA ILE A 248 -18.97 -7.94 -18.85
C ILE A 248 -18.84 -9.43 -19.09
N THR A 249 -18.04 -9.81 -20.08
CA THR A 249 -17.67 -11.19 -20.35
C THR A 249 -16.45 -11.57 -19.52
N TYR A 250 -16.53 -12.66 -18.77
CA TYR A 250 -15.43 -13.25 -18.00
C TYR A 250 -15.47 -14.77 -18.11
N GLY A 251 -14.33 -15.43 -17.87
CA GLY A 251 -14.19 -16.88 -17.98
C GLY A 251 -12.78 -17.30 -18.36
N SER A 252 -12.63 -18.54 -18.85
CA SER A 252 -11.34 -19.17 -19.19
C SER A 252 -10.64 -18.64 -20.45
N GLY A 253 -11.09 -17.51 -21.02
CA GLY A 253 -10.45 -16.86 -22.16
C GLY A 253 -9.08 -16.27 -21.81
N THR A 254 -8.15 -16.28 -22.76
CA THR A 254 -6.85 -15.60 -22.62
C THR A 254 -6.96 -14.12 -23.03
N ALA A 255 -5.97 -13.30 -22.68
CA ALA A 255 -5.91 -11.91 -23.15
C ALA A 255 -5.98 -11.82 -24.70
N ASP A 256 -5.34 -12.76 -25.40
CA ASP A 256 -5.42 -12.89 -26.86
C ASP A 256 -6.86 -13.20 -27.32
N THR A 257 -7.59 -14.07 -26.61
CA THR A 257 -9.00 -14.34 -26.88
C THR A 257 -9.83 -13.07 -26.83
N TYR A 258 -9.66 -12.24 -25.80
CA TYR A 258 -10.41 -10.99 -25.67
C TYR A 258 -10.02 -9.94 -26.72
N PHE A 259 -8.76 -9.92 -27.17
CA PHE A 259 -8.33 -9.12 -28.32
C PHE A 259 -9.02 -9.55 -29.62
N GLU A 260 -9.10 -10.86 -29.90
CA GLU A 260 -9.80 -11.38 -31.08
C GLU A 260 -11.32 -11.13 -31.01
N LEU A 261 -11.93 -11.17 -29.82
CA LEU A 261 -13.33 -10.78 -29.61
C LEU A 261 -13.56 -9.28 -29.91
N PHE A 262 -12.66 -8.40 -29.49
CA PHE A 262 -12.72 -6.98 -29.87
C PHE A 262 -12.56 -6.81 -31.39
N LYS A 263 -11.56 -7.47 -31.99
CA LYS A 263 -11.30 -7.40 -33.45
C LYS A 263 -12.49 -7.87 -34.28
N SER A 264 -13.20 -8.89 -33.80
CA SER A 264 -14.43 -9.41 -34.42
C SER A 264 -15.70 -8.62 -34.06
N LYS A 265 -15.58 -7.50 -33.34
CA LYS A 265 -16.68 -6.63 -32.89
C LYS A 265 -17.68 -7.32 -31.96
N GLN A 266 -17.24 -8.37 -31.25
CA GLN A 266 -18.02 -9.00 -30.18
C GLN A 266 -17.85 -8.25 -28.85
N ASN A 267 -16.72 -7.56 -28.68
CA ASN A 267 -16.48 -6.65 -27.56
C ASN A 267 -16.28 -5.21 -28.07
N ASP A 268 -16.88 -4.25 -27.36
CA ASP A 268 -16.74 -2.81 -27.66
C ASP A 268 -15.63 -2.13 -26.86
N PHE A 269 -15.04 -2.84 -25.90
CA PHE A 269 -13.98 -2.34 -25.05
C PHE A 269 -13.03 -3.47 -24.66
N LEU A 270 -11.73 -3.16 -24.67
CA LEU A 270 -10.67 -3.99 -24.12
C LEU A 270 -9.73 -3.10 -23.31
N ALA A 271 -9.68 -3.34 -22.01
CA ALA A 271 -8.90 -2.53 -21.07
C ALA A 271 -7.38 -2.62 -21.26
N SER A 272 -6.88 -3.71 -21.86
CA SER A 272 -5.47 -3.84 -22.18
C SER A 272 -5.27 -4.80 -23.34
N VAL A 273 -4.57 -4.33 -24.38
CA VAL A 273 -4.11 -5.16 -25.50
C VAL A 273 -2.96 -6.03 -25.01
N PRO A 274 -3.01 -7.36 -25.23
CA PRO A 274 -1.90 -8.23 -24.87
C PRO A 274 -0.62 -7.83 -25.61
N SER A 275 0.52 -7.96 -24.92
CA SER A 275 1.84 -7.55 -25.43
C SER A 275 2.16 -8.12 -26.82
N THR A 276 1.78 -9.38 -27.06
CA THR A 276 1.92 -10.09 -28.34
C THR A 276 1.13 -9.49 -29.49
N LYS A 277 0.09 -8.70 -29.20
CA LYS A 277 -0.85 -8.11 -30.18
C LYS A 277 -0.70 -6.60 -30.32
N MET A 278 0.18 -5.96 -29.57
CA MET A 278 0.35 -4.49 -29.57
C MET A 278 0.67 -3.92 -30.95
N SER A 279 1.56 -4.57 -31.72
CA SER A 279 1.89 -4.13 -33.10
C SER A 279 0.72 -4.29 -34.06
N GLU A 280 -0.03 -5.40 -33.94
CA GLU A 280 -1.25 -5.64 -34.74
C GLU A 280 -2.31 -4.59 -34.40
N ALA A 281 -2.55 -4.34 -33.11
CA ALA A 281 -3.50 -3.32 -32.63
C ALA A 281 -3.13 -1.91 -33.11
N ALA A 282 -1.85 -1.54 -33.01
CA ALA A 282 -1.34 -0.26 -33.51
C ALA A 282 -1.48 -0.14 -35.03
N SER A 283 -1.41 -1.24 -35.79
CA SER A 283 -1.65 -1.21 -37.23
C SER A 283 -3.14 -1.09 -37.57
N LEU A 284 -4.01 -1.81 -36.85
CA LEU A 284 -5.43 -1.94 -37.20
C LEU A 284 -6.31 -0.79 -36.67
N PHE A 285 -5.97 -0.24 -35.50
CA PHE A 285 -6.86 0.68 -34.77
C PHE A 285 -6.28 2.07 -34.56
N ARG A 286 -5.09 2.38 -35.12
CA ARG A 286 -4.46 3.71 -35.01
C ARG A 286 -5.38 4.79 -35.57
N GLY A 287 -5.70 5.78 -34.73
CA GLY A 287 -6.60 6.88 -35.08
C GLY A 287 -8.10 6.52 -35.02
N SER A 288 -8.44 5.25 -34.76
CA SER A 288 -9.82 4.76 -34.72
C SER A 288 -10.00 3.68 -33.65
N GLY A 289 -9.96 4.10 -32.39
CA GLY A 289 -10.29 3.25 -31.23
C GLY A 289 -9.09 2.78 -30.40
N LEU A 290 -7.86 2.94 -30.91
CA LEU A 290 -6.65 2.75 -30.11
C LEU A 290 -6.46 3.93 -29.16
N VAL A 291 -6.53 3.68 -27.86
CA VAL A 291 -6.20 4.65 -26.81
C VAL A 291 -4.81 4.33 -26.29
N LEU A 292 -3.91 5.31 -26.39
CA LEU A 292 -2.58 5.24 -25.79
C LEU A 292 -2.72 5.45 -24.29
N GLU A 293 -2.55 4.39 -23.51
CA GLU A 293 -2.30 4.53 -22.09
C GLU A 293 -0.80 4.76 -21.93
N LYS A 294 -0.43 6.00 -21.57
CA LYS A 294 0.97 6.30 -21.18
C LYS A 294 1.38 5.37 -20.04
N VAL A 295 2.71 5.22 -19.85
CA VAL A 295 3.40 4.67 -18.66
C VAL A 295 2.43 4.65 -17.48
N VAL A 296 1.91 3.45 -17.23
CA VAL A 296 0.74 3.29 -16.37
C VAL A 296 1.19 3.47 -14.94
N GLN A 297 0.61 4.47 -14.28
CA GLN A 297 0.43 4.42 -12.84
C GLN A 297 -0.25 3.09 -12.52
N VAL A 298 0.51 2.11 -12.04
CA VAL A 298 -0.09 0.89 -11.50
C VAL A 298 -0.75 1.31 -10.19
N SER A 299 -2.08 1.25 -10.12
CA SER A 299 -2.87 1.49 -8.89
C SER A 299 -2.71 0.37 -7.86
N GLN A 300 -2.04 -0.70 -8.29
CA GLN A 300 -1.63 -1.84 -7.49
C GLN A 300 -0.11 -1.75 -7.30
N SER A 301 0.37 -1.83 -6.07
CA SER A 301 1.78 -2.20 -5.84
C SER A 301 2.04 -3.56 -6.42
N ASN A 302 3.27 -3.75 -6.87
CA ASN A 302 3.79 -5.09 -6.76
C ASN A 302 4.32 -5.31 -5.35
N TYR A 303 3.54 -6.10 -4.61
CA TYR A 303 4.09 -7.20 -3.83
C TYR A 303 4.81 -6.80 -2.56
N ILE A 304 4.01 -6.73 -1.48
CA ILE A 304 4.57 -6.64 -0.13
C ILE A 304 5.41 -7.90 0.12
N ALA A 305 6.70 -7.71 0.36
CA ALA A 305 7.53 -8.75 0.93
C ALA A 305 7.11 -8.97 2.38
N TYR A 306 6.08 -9.80 2.59
CA TYR A 306 5.69 -10.22 3.93
C TYR A 306 6.82 -11.04 4.55
N THR A 307 7.72 -10.33 5.24
CA THR A 307 8.74 -10.96 6.04
C THR A 307 8.11 -11.29 7.38
N PRO A 308 7.77 -12.55 7.66
CA PRO A 308 7.20 -12.91 8.95
C PRO A 308 8.23 -12.63 10.06
N ASN A 309 7.73 -12.39 11.28
CA ASN A 309 8.62 -12.21 12.42
C ASN A 309 9.58 -13.41 12.55
N PRO A 310 10.91 -13.19 12.62
CA PRO A 310 11.93 -14.23 12.69
C PRO A 310 11.78 -15.13 13.91
N TYR A 311 11.32 -14.53 14.99
CA TYR A 311 11.04 -15.17 16.25
C TYR A 311 9.67 -14.71 16.74
N VAL A 312 8.97 -15.58 17.46
CA VAL A 312 7.64 -15.31 18.01
C VAL A 312 7.66 -15.39 19.52
N LEU A 313 6.78 -14.60 20.16
CA LEU A 313 6.55 -14.68 21.60
C LEU A 313 5.55 -15.79 21.90
N ASP A 314 5.91 -16.66 22.83
CA ASP A 314 5.05 -17.67 23.44
C ASP A 314 5.03 -17.39 24.95
N GLY A 315 4.03 -16.62 25.37
CA GLY A 315 4.02 -15.97 26.68
C GLY A 315 5.22 -15.02 26.84
N THR A 316 6.11 -15.33 27.77
CA THR A 316 7.35 -14.57 28.02
C THR A 316 8.58 -15.15 27.30
N THR A 317 8.43 -16.29 26.62
CA THR A 317 9.55 -16.99 25.97
C THR A 317 9.60 -16.61 24.50
N VAL A 318 10.81 -16.39 23.98
CA VAL A 318 11.04 -16.19 22.54
C VAL A 318 11.44 -17.53 21.92
N ARG A 319 10.76 -17.92 20.84
CA ARG A 319 11.13 -19.11 20.06
C ARG A 319 11.27 -18.76 18.59
N ALA A 320 12.09 -19.52 17.88
CA ALA A 320 12.20 -19.38 16.43
C ALA A 320 10.81 -19.58 15.82
N ASN A 321 10.53 -18.81 14.77
CA ASN A 321 9.34 -19.05 14.00
C ASN A 321 9.53 -20.37 13.23
N ASP A 322 8.75 -21.40 13.60
CA ASP A 322 8.86 -22.74 13.02
C ASP A 322 8.65 -22.72 11.49
N TYR A 323 7.97 -21.69 10.98
CA TYR A 323 7.75 -21.45 9.57
C TYR A 323 8.86 -20.66 8.88
N LEU A 324 10.02 -20.44 9.49
CA LEU A 324 11.15 -19.76 8.82
C LEU A 324 12.34 -20.68 8.56
N GLY A 325 12.31 -21.91 9.06
CA GLY A 325 13.42 -22.84 8.95
C GLY A 325 14.75 -22.22 9.40
N ASN A 326 15.78 -22.32 8.55
CA ASN A 326 17.12 -21.79 8.84
C ASN A 326 17.29 -20.29 8.59
N MET A 327 16.22 -19.55 8.26
CA MET A 327 16.30 -18.14 7.86
C MET A 327 15.95 -17.15 8.95
N ALA A 328 15.45 -17.61 10.09
CA ALA A 328 15.11 -16.76 11.23
C ALA A 328 16.27 -15.84 11.65
N GLN A 329 17.49 -16.36 11.69
CA GLN A 329 18.67 -15.58 12.08
C GLN A 329 19.04 -14.51 11.04
N PHE A 330 18.96 -14.83 9.75
CA PHE A 330 19.20 -13.90 8.65
C PHE A 330 18.20 -12.73 8.67
N ILE A 331 16.91 -13.03 8.87
CA ILE A 331 15.85 -12.02 8.96
C ILE A 331 16.01 -11.16 10.21
N TYR A 332 16.27 -11.78 11.37
CA TYR A 332 16.47 -11.06 12.63
C TYR A 332 17.66 -10.12 12.58
N GLN A 333 18.75 -10.52 11.93
CA GLN A 333 19.93 -9.69 11.75
C GLN A 333 19.81 -8.77 10.54
N TRP A 334 18.64 -8.17 10.32
CA TRP A 334 18.33 -7.43 9.11
C TRP A 334 19.37 -6.35 8.76
N ASN A 335 19.83 -5.60 9.75
CA ASN A 335 20.80 -4.51 9.57
C ASN A 335 22.26 -4.97 9.60
N SER A 336 22.55 -6.28 9.65
CA SER A 336 23.94 -6.74 9.55
C SER A 336 24.48 -6.54 8.14
N LYS A 337 25.80 -6.37 8.04
CA LYS A 337 26.51 -6.26 6.76
C LYS A 337 26.26 -7.48 5.87
N GLU A 338 26.25 -8.68 6.45
CA GLU A 338 26.01 -9.93 5.76
C GLU A 338 24.57 -10.05 5.24
N SER A 339 23.59 -9.72 6.07
CA SER A 339 22.18 -9.75 5.69
C SER A 339 21.92 -8.73 4.57
N TYR A 340 22.47 -7.53 4.69
CA TYR A 340 22.43 -6.50 3.65
C TYR A 340 23.09 -6.96 2.34
N THR A 341 24.25 -7.62 2.43
CA THR A 341 24.96 -8.18 1.26
C THR A 341 24.10 -9.21 0.51
N ILE A 342 23.43 -10.11 1.23
CA ILE A 342 22.56 -11.13 0.62
C ILE A 342 21.40 -10.46 -0.13
N ARG A 343 20.71 -9.50 0.49
CA ARG A 343 19.57 -8.79 -0.13
C ARG A 343 19.99 -7.98 -1.35
N ALA A 344 21.05 -7.18 -1.20
CA ALA A 344 21.60 -6.41 -2.32
C ALA A 344 22.01 -7.34 -3.47
N ALA A 345 22.61 -8.49 -3.18
CA ALA A 345 23.01 -9.45 -4.21
C ALA A 345 21.83 -10.06 -4.97
N ILE A 346 20.74 -10.42 -4.30
CA ILE A 346 19.52 -10.91 -4.97
C ILE A 346 18.96 -9.82 -5.90
N SER A 347 18.86 -8.58 -5.40
CA SER A 347 18.28 -7.47 -6.14
C SER A 347 19.21 -6.89 -7.23
N GLY A 348 20.52 -7.06 -7.08
CA GLY A 348 21.53 -6.39 -7.93
C GLY A 348 22.42 -7.31 -8.77
N LEU A 349 22.63 -8.58 -8.43
CA LEU A 349 23.40 -9.49 -9.30
C LEU A 349 22.54 -10.17 -10.36
N ILE A 350 21.22 -10.18 -10.19
CA ILE A 350 20.28 -10.72 -11.15
C ILE A 350 19.90 -9.63 -12.15
N ASN A 351 19.95 -9.95 -13.44
CA ASN A 351 19.45 -9.04 -14.46
C ASN A 351 17.93 -9.19 -14.61
N TRP A 352 17.20 -8.41 -13.81
CA TRP A 352 15.74 -8.43 -13.78
C TRP A 352 15.09 -8.01 -15.10
N TYR A 353 15.75 -7.16 -15.90
CA TYR A 353 15.30 -6.83 -17.25
C TYR A 353 15.32 -8.07 -18.15
N GLN A 354 16.43 -8.81 -18.17
CA GLN A 354 16.58 -10.02 -18.98
C GLN A 354 15.66 -11.15 -18.55
N LEU A 355 15.41 -11.30 -17.24
CA LEU A 355 14.38 -12.22 -16.76
C LEU A 355 13.00 -11.80 -17.24
N SER A 356 12.70 -10.50 -17.16
CA SER A 356 11.38 -9.98 -17.51
C SER A 356 11.07 -10.07 -18.99
N LEU A 357 12.07 -10.12 -19.87
CA LEU A 357 11.87 -10.44 -21.29
C LEU A 357 11.29 -11.84 -21.53
N ILE A 358 11.39 -12.77 -20.58
CA ILE A 358 10.77 -14.11 -20.67
C ILE A 358 9.24 -13.99 -20.59
N ASN A 359 8.75 -13.13 -19.70
CA ASN A 359 7.33 -12.91 -19.49
C ASN A 359 6.75 -11.80 -20.38
N LEU A 360 7.53 -10.74 -20.63
CA LEU A 360 7.20 -9.56 -21.43
C LEU A 360 8.23 -9.35 -22.55
N PRO A 361 8.24 -10.19 -23.61
CA PRO A 361 9.27 -10.14 -24.65
C PRO A 361 9.38 -8.82 -25.40
N SER A 362 8.32 -8.02 -25.42
CA SER A 362 8.27 -6.74 -26.15
C SER A 362 8.84 -5.56 -25.35
N SER A 363 8.88 -5.63 -24.01
CA SER A 363 9.31 -4.51 -23.16
C SER A 363 10.45 -4.87 -22.23
N GLY A 364 10.43 -6.06 -21.66
CA GLY A 364 11.31 -6.44 -20.55
C GLY A 364 11.04 -5.63 -19.29
N ASP A 365 9.86 -5.00 -19.17
CA ASP A 365 9.53 -4.15 -18.02
C ASP A 365 9.46 -4.99 -16.74
N PHE A 366 9.92 -4.37 -15.64
CA PHE A 366 9.98 -4.98 -14.32
C PHE A 366 9.81 -3.93 -13.24
N GLN A 367 9.35 -4.37 -12.07
CA GLN A 367 9.17 -3.52 -10.91
C GLN A 367 10.51 -2.97 -10.42
N LEU A 368 10.57 -1.66 -10.20
CA LEU A 368 11.77 -0.99 -9.71
C LEU A 368 11.68 -0.58 -8.25
N SER A 369 10.58 -0.82 -7.54
CA SER A 369 10.44 -0.44 -6.12
C SER A 369 9.51 -1.35 -5.34
N ALA A 370 9.73 -1.39 -4.02
CA ALA A 370 8.88 -2.06 -3.06
C ALA A 370 7.48 -1.43 -2.93
N THR A 371 7.31 -0.17 -3.34
CA THR A 371 6.04 0.55 -3.18
C THR A 371 5.49 1.06 -4.52
N PRO A 372 4.16 1.21 -4.68
CA PRO A 372 3.58 1.75 -5.89
C PRO A 372 3.69 3.27 -5.93
N TYR A 373 4.45 3.77 -6.89
CA TYR A 373 4.65 5.20 -7.09
C TYR A 373 3.55 5.91 -7.88
N GLY A 374 2.30 5.49 -7.72
CA GLY A 374 1.20 6.08 -8.48
C GLY A 374 0.93 7.57 -8.21
N VAL A 375 1.44 8.13 -7.11
CA VAL A 375 1.10 9.51 -6.71
C VAL A 375 2.16 10.53 -7.17
N PHE A 376 3.31 10.07 -7.67
CA PHE A 376 4.44 10.93 -8.03
C PHE A 376 4.49 11.14 -9.54
N SER A 377 4.09 12.31 -10.00
CA SER A 377 4.36 12.70 -11.39
C SER A 377 5.87 12.70 -11.63
N GLY A 378 6.34 11.97 -12.64
CA GLY A 378 7.73 12.03 -13.09
C GLY A 378 8.68 11.01 -12.47
N TYR A 379 8.30 10.24 -11.44
CA TYR A 379 9.22 9.31 -10.75
C TYR A 379 9.78 8.24 -11.69
N TYR A 380 8.90 7.50 -12.36
CA TYR A 380 9.32 6.43 -13.28
C TYR A 380 10.08 6.99 -14.49
N GLU A 381 9.70 8.18 -14.96
CA GLU A 381 10.44 8.88 -16.00
C GLU A 381 11.87 9.23 -15.54
N GLN A 382 12.05 9.65 -14.28
CA GLN A 382 13.40 9.92 -13.74
C GLN A 382 14.21 8.63 -13.60
N VAL A 383 13.61 7.52 -13.18
CA VAL A 383 14.29 6.22 -13.13
C VAL A 383 14.68 5.72 -14.54
N SER A 384 13.77 5.80 -15.50
CA SER A 384 14.01 5.41 -16.90
C SER A 384 15.10 6.28 -17.56
N ASN A 385 15.19 7.55 -17.18
CA ASN A 385 16.21 8.50 -17.64
C ASN A 385 17.54 8.43 -16.85
N GLU A 386 17.75 7.41 -16.00
CA GLU A 386 18.96 7.23 -15.17
C GLU A 386 19.23 8.30 -14.09
N ASN A 387 18.24 9.17 -13.84
CA ASN A 387 18.33 10.20 -12.81
C ASN A 387 18.07 9.64 -11.41
N LEU A 388 17.58 8.39 -11.29
CA LEU A 388 17.28 7.70 -10.05
C LEU A 388 17.65 6.21 -10.12
N TYR A 389 17.84 5.57 -8.96
CA TYR A 389 18.12 4.12 -8.85
C TYR A 389 16.84 3.27 -8.80
N GLY A 390 15.68 3.87 -8.51
CA GLY A 390 14.54 3.11 -8.03
C GLY A 390 14.86 2.47 -6.67
N GLY A 391 14.01 1.56 -6.21
CA GLY A 391 14.26 0.65 -5.10
C GLY A 391 15.13 -0.54 -5.40
N LEU A 392 15.85 -0.55 -6.52
CA LEU A 392 16.91 -1.51 -6.78
C LEU A 392 18.27 -0.86 -6.53
N PRO A 393 19.31 -1.65 -6.21
CA PRO A 393 20.61 -1.09 -5.87
C PRO A 393 21.39 -0.51 -7.06
N ARG A 394 20.78 -0.45 -8.25
CA ARG A 394 21.41 -0.07 -9.51
C ARG A 394 20.51 0.83 -10.33
N LYS A 395 21.10 1.59 -11.23
CA LYS A 395 20.34 2.38 -12.19
C LYS A 395 19.63 1.46 -13.18
N TYR A 396 18.49 1.91 -13.69
CA TYR A 396 17.70 1.14 -14.65
C TYR A 396 18.52 0.63 -15.85
N ASN A 397 19.39 1.48 -16.42
CA ASN A 397 20.19 1.09 -17.59
C ASN A 397 21.32 0.11 -17.29
N ASP A 398 21.71 -0.09 -16.02
CA ASP A 398 22.63 -1.18 -15.65
C ASP A 398 22.02 -2.55 -15.95
N TYR A 399 20.69 -2.67 -15.81
CA TYR A 399 19.95 -3.88 -16.16
C TYR A 399 19.72 -3.99 -17.67
N LYS A 400 19.30 -2.88 -18.30
CA LYS A 400 18.89 -2.85 -19.71
C LYS A 400 20.04 -3.07 -20.70
N ASN A 401 21.22 -2.50 -20.42
CA ASN A 401 22.34 -2.50 -21.36
C ASN A 401 23.09 -3.84 -21.44
N GLN A 402 22.71 -4.82 -20.62
CA GLN A 402 23.34 -6.14 -20.56
C GLN A 402 22.37 -7.21 -21.04
N VAL A 403 22.87 -8.13 -21.89
CA VAL A 403 22.11 -9.31 -22.37
C VAL A 403 22.29 -10.54 -21.49
N LYS A 404 23.15 -10.47 -20.47
CA LYS A 404 23.38 -11.55 -19.51
C LYS A 404 22.29 -11.54 -18.45
N GLN A 405 21.89 -12.73 -18.00
CA GLN A 405 20.91 -12.88 -16.90
C GLN A 405 21.50 -12.60 -15.51
N THR A 406 22.83 -12.51 -15.41
CA THR A 406 23.54 -12.06 -14.21
C THR A 406 24.38 -10.85 -14.56
N LEU A 407 24.46 -9.90 -13.64
CA LEU A 407 25.25 -8.68 -13.73
C LEU A 407 26.59 -8.83 -13.03
N GLU A 408 27.52 -7.92 -13.34
CA GLU A 408 28.87 -7.88 -12.78
C GLU A 408 28.89 -7.26 -11.37
N THR A 409 30.06 -7.17 -10.75
CA THR A 409 30.24 -6.54 -9.44
C THR A 409 29.69 -5.11 -9.38
N PHE A 410 29.17 -4.72 -8.22
CA PHE A 410 28.72 -3.34 -7.94
C PHE A 410 28.95 -2.98 -6.48
N THR A 411 28.69 -1.73 -6.13
CA THR A 411 28.81 -1.24 -4.75
C THR A 411 27.49 -0.70 -4.25
N VAL A 412 27.19 -0.95 -2.97
CA VAL A 412 26.05 -0.33 -2.27
C VAL A 412 26.53 0.37 -1.00
N PRO A 413 25.90 1.49 -0.62
CA PRO A 413 26.16 2.12 0.65
C PRO A 413 25.58 1.28 1.80
N TYR A 414 26.34 1.16 2.87
CA TYR A 414 25.96 0.48 4.11
C TYR A 414 26.24 1.41 5.30
N TYR A 415 25.24 1.57 6.15
CA TYR A 415 25.33 2.40 7.35
C TYR A 415 25.80 1.54 8.51
N ASN A 416 26.96 1.92 9.08
CA ASN A 416 27.53 1.26 10.24
C ASN A 416 27.24 2.07 11.50
N TYR A 417 26.59 1.42 12.47
CA TYR A 417 26.14 1.99 13.73
C TYR A 417 27.07 1.58 14.85
N SER A 418 28.03 2.44 15.16
CA SER A 418 28.96 2.24 16.28
C SER A 418 28.38 2.79 17.60
N SER A 419 29.09 2.60 18.71
CA SER A 419 28.65 3.09 20.02
C SER A 419 28.60 4.61 20.15
N SER A 420 29.21 5.35 19.22
CA SER A 420 29.32 6.81 19.30
C SER A 420 29.04 7.55 17.98
N ASP A 421 29.15 6.89 16.83
CA ASP A 421 29.01 7.51 15.49
C ASP A 421 28.26 6.60 14.49
N VAL A 422 27.70 7.24 13.46
CA VAL A 422 27.15 6.62 12.26
C VAL A 422 28.09 6.91 11.08
N THR A 423 28.55 5.87 10.40
CA THR A 423 29.43 5.99 9.23
C THR A 423 28.80 5.30 8.02
N VAL A 424 29.06 5.84 6.82
CA VAL A 424 28.62 5.24 5.56
C VAL A 424 29.85 4.62 4.91
N GLU A 425 29.80 3.32 4.63
CA GLU A 425 30.81 2.63 3.83
C GLU A 425 30.18 2.05 2.57
N ASN A 426 30.92 2.06 1.46
CA ASN A 426 30.49 1.36 0.24
C ASN A 426 30.99 -0.09 0.29
N ILE A 427 30.07 -1.04 0.36
CA ILE A 427 30.39 -2.46 0.34
C ILE A 427 30.29 -2.99 -1.09
N THR A 428 31.24 -3.84 -1.46
CA THR A 428 31.27 -4.48 -2.79
C THR A 428 30.37 -5.71 -2.76
N ILE A 429 29.50 -5.81 -3.77
CA ILE A 429 28.58 -6.92 -3.97
C ILE A 429 28.99 -7.67 -5.23
N ASP A 430 29.36 -8.94 -5.04
CA ASP A 430 29.65 -9.91 -6.08
C ASP A 430 29.27 -11.33 -5.61
N LYS A 431 29.48 -12.34 -6.46
CA LYS A 431 29.16 -13.73 -6.13
C LYS A 431 29.96 -14.26 -4.92
N ALA A 432 31.21 -13.82 -4.75
CA ALA A 432 32.05 -14.28 -3.65
C ALA A 432 31.57 -13.68 -2.32
N ALA A 433 31.26 -12.39 -2.30
CA ALA A 433 30.68 -11.71 -1.15
C ALA A 433 29.32 -12.32 -0.75
N LEU A 434 28.45 -12.61 -1.73
CA LEU A 434 27.18 -13.32 -1.50
C LEU A 434 27.43 -14.68 -0.84
N LYS A 435 28.32 -15.49 -1.41
CA LYS A 435 28.63 -16.83 -0.88
C LYS A 435 29.14 -16.76 0.56
N SER A 436 30.13 -15.90 0.82
CA SER A 436 30.68 -15.71 2.17
C SER A 436 29.62 -15.22 3.16
N ALA A 437 28.70 -14.35 2.76
CA ALA A 437 27.60 -13.91 3.61
C ALA A 437 26.61 -15.04 3.93
N LEU A 438 26.24 -15.85 2.93
CA LEU A 438 25.38 -17.03 3.12
C LEU A 438 26.02 -18.05 4.07
N GLU A 439 27.32 -18.31 3.93
CA GLU A 439 28.07 -19.21 4.81
C GLU A 439 28.07 -18.76 6.27
N LYS A 440 28.05 -17.44 6.56
CA LYS A 440 27.93 -16.93 7.94
C LYS A 440 26.58 -17.27 8.59
N TYR A 441 25.55 -17.49 7.79
CA TYR A 441 24.24 -17.98 8.23
C TYR A 441 24.13 -19.52 8.14
N GLY A 442 25.26 -20.22 8.03
CA GLY A 442 25.32 -21.69 8.03
C GLY A 442 24.92 -22.35 6.71
N ALA A 443 24.73 -21.56 5.64
CA ALA A 443 24.39 -22.08 4.32
C ALA A 443 25.52 -22.93 3.75
N ASN A 444 25.18 -24.07 3.16
CA ASN A 444 26.10 -24.87 2.38
C ASN A 444 25.32 -25.68 1.35
N ALA A 445 26.01 -26.33 0.40
CA ALA A 445 25.34 -27.07 -0.68
C ALA A 445 24.39 -28.20 -0.22
N ARG A 446 24.54 -28.70 1.02
CA ARG A 446 23.63 -29.71 1.61
C ARG A 446 22.52 -29.11 2.45
N ASN A 447 22.71 -27.88 2.93
CA ASN A 447 21.75 -27.13 3.74
C ASN A 447 21.74 -25.67 3.28
N PRO A 448 21.21 -25.39 2.08
CA PRO A 448 21.12 -24.02 1.58
C PRO A 448 20.15 -23.20 2.43
N LEU A 449 20.31 -21.88 2.42
CA LEU A 449 19.22 -21.00 2.81
C LEU A 449 18.10 -21.12 1.79
N GLN A 450 16.87 -21.34 2.24
CA GLN A 450 15.73 -21.56 1.37
C GLN A 450 14.69 -20.48 1.60
N PHE A 451 14.22 -19.84 0.53
CA PHE A 451 13.10 -18.90 0.60
C PHE A 451 12.00 -19.25 -0.39
N SER A 452 10.78 -18.76 -0.15
CA SER A 452 9.67 -18.95 -1.06
C SER A 452 9.09 -17.63 -1.54
N ILE A 453 8.70 -17.62 -2.81
CA ILE A 453 7.92 -16.56 -3.43
C ILE A 453 6.52 -17.12 -3.69
N LYS A 454 5.52 -16.46 -3.11
CA LYS A 454 4.12 -16.87 -3.17
C LYS A 454 3.35 -15.97 -4.10
N PHE A 455 2.48 -16.53 -4.94
CA PHE A 455 1.77 -15.74 -5.94
C PHE A 455 0.30 -16.11 -6.08
N GLY A 456 -0.52 -15.08 -6.33
CA GLY A 456 -1.98 -15.15 -6.41
C GLY A 456 -2.56 -15.52 -7.77
N GLU A 457 -1.74 -15.56 -8.80
CA GLU A 457 -2.18 -15.46 -10.20
C GLU A 457 -2.19 -16.81 -10.91
N THR A 458 -3.08 -16.95 -11.91
CA THR A 458 -3.06 -18.09 -12.83
C THR A 458 -1.96 -17.86 -13.85
N PHE A 459 -1.11 -18.87 -14.07
CA PHE A 459 0.07 -18.68 -14.91
C PHE A 459 -0.19 -18.81 -16.40
N THR A 460 0.29 -17.81 -17.13
CA THR A 460 0.71 -18.01 -18.51
C THR A 460 1.95 -18.91 -18.53
N SER A 461 2.16 -19.65 -19.61
CA SER A 461 3.37 -20.46 -19.78
C SER A 461 4.66 -19.62 -19.68
N ASN A 462 4.60 -18.37 -20.15
CA ASN A 462 5.73 -17.43 -20.06
C ASN A 462 6.05 -17.03 -18.62
N TYR A 463 5.03 -16.80 -17.79
CA TYR A 463 5.24 -16.49 -16.37
C TYR A 463 5.80 -17.70 -15.62
N GLN A 464 5.32 -18.91 -15.90
CA GLN A 464 5.92 -20.13 -15.34
C GLN A 464 7.39 -20.30 -15.77
N ASN A 465 7.72 -20.01 -17.02
CA ASN A 465 9.10 -20.03 -17.52
C ASN A 465 9.98 -18.98 -16.84
N LEU A 466 9.44 -17.77 -16.61
CA LEU A 466 10.11 -16.73 -15.83
C LEU A 466 10.45 -17.25 -14.42
N LEU A 467 9.50 -17.85 -13.72
CA LEU A 467 9.72 -18.34 -12.36
C LEU A 467 10.74 -19.48 -12.31
N ASN A 468 10.65 -20.44 -13.25
CA ASN A 468 11.62 -21.51 -13.38
C ASN A 468 13.02 -20.94 -13.64
N ARG A 469 13.13 -19.89 -14.47
CA ARG A 469 14.41 -19.26 -14.75
C ARG A 469 14.93 -18.44 -13.57
N MET A 470 14.07 -17.76 -12.85
CA MET A 470 14.42 -17.03 -11.64
C MET A 470 14.98 -17.98 -10.57
N GLN A 471 14.35 -19.14 -10.35
CA GLN A 471 14.85 -20.18 -9.45
C GLN A 471 16.25 -20.65 -9.83
N GLN A 472 16.49 -20.89 -11.12
CA GLN A 472 17.83 -21.26 -11.63
C GLN A 472 18.85 -20.15 -11.39
N VAL A 473 18.55 -18.91 -11.76
CA VAL A 473 19.50 -17.80 -11.63
C VAL A 473 19.85 -17.51 -10.17
N ILE A 474 18.89 -17.58 -9.25
CA ILE A 474 19.15 -17.43 -7.79
C ILE A 474 20.10 -18.53 -7.28
N ASN A 475 19.88 -19.76 -7.72
CA ASN A 475 20.76 -20.87 -7.41
C ASN A 475 22.17 -20.66 -8.02
N ASP A 476 22.27 -20.15 -9.24
CA ASP A 476 23.52 -19.94 -9.98
C ASP A 476 24.37 -18.76 -9.47
N ILE A 477 23.76 -17.71 -8.91
CA ILE A 477 24.53 -16.61 -8.30
C ILE A 477 25.11 -16.99 -6.94
N SER A 478 24.56 -18.01 -6.29
CA SER A 478 24.92 -18.44 -4.93
C SER A 478 25.69 -19.76 -4.88
N ASP A 479 26.02 -20.38 -6.01
CA ASP A 479 26.58 -21.75 -6.09
C ASP A 479 25.72 -22.79 -5.34
N GLY A 480 24.40 -22.60 -5.35
CA GLY A 480 23.45 -23.48 -4.66
C GLY A 480 23.41 -23.33 -3.14
N LEU A 481 23.96 -22.25 -2.57
CA LEU A 481 23.81 -21.92 -1.15
C LEU A 481 22.50 -21.17 -0.85
N LEU A 482 21.84 -20.63 -1.88
CA LEU A 482 20.54 -19.99 -1.78
C LEU A 482 19.57 -20.66 -2.76
N GLN A 483 18.42 -21.08 -2.27
CA GLN A 483 17.37 -21.71 -3.06
C GLN A 483 16.05 -20.97 -2.92
N MET A 484 15.34 -20.86 -4.03
CA MET A 484 14.04 -20.22 -4.13
C MET A 484 12.99 -21.23 -4.57
N THR A 485 11.84 -21.23 -3.92
CA THR A 485 10.67 -22.04 -4.29
C THR A 485 9.51 -21.14 -4.66
N ALA A 486 8.86 -21.41 -5.80
CA ALA A 486 7.65 -20.70 -6.22
C ALA A 486 6.42 -21.46 -5.70
N ILE A 487 5.54 -20.79 -4.94
CA ILE A 487 4.35 -21.41 -4.34
C ILE A 487 3.05 -20.76 -4.89
N PRO A 488 2.20 -21.53 -5.60
CA PRO A 488 0.91 -21.04 -6.09
C PRO A 488 -0.15 -20.93 -4.99
N ARG A 489 -0.90 -19.82 -5.01
CA ARG A 489 -2.14 -19.63 -4.24
C ARG A 489 -3.30 -20.25 -5.02
N LEU A 490 -3.45 -21.56 -4.96
CA LEU A 490 -4.71 -22.17 -5.37
C LEU A 490 -5.74 -21.90 -4.27
N GLY A 491 -6.80 -21.18 -4.60
CA GLY A 491 -7.86 -20.85 -3.65
C GLY A 491 -8.50 -22.13 -3.12
N THR A 492 -8.23 -22.50 -1.86
CA THR A 492 -9.26 -22.86 -0.85
C THR A 492 -8.70 -23.38 0.49
N THR A 493 -7.42 -23.72 0.69
CA THR A 493 -6.95 -24.10 2.05
C THR A 493 -5.42 -24.03 2.18
N PRO A 494 -4.85 -23.40 3.22
CA PRO A 494 -5.51 -22.64 4.29
C PRO A 494 -6.15 -21.34 3.79
N SER A 495 -7.07 -20.79 4.59
CA SER A 495 -8.02 -19.74 4.24
C SER A 495 -7.46 -18.36 3.90
N ALA A 496 -6.23 -18.15 3.46
CA ALA A 496 -5.62 -16.82 3.34
C ALA A 496 -5.53 -15.99 4.65
N SER A 497 -6.57 -15.83 5.47
CA SER A 497 -6.44 -15.38 6.86
C SER A 497 -5.55 -16.31 7.67
N VAL A 498 -5.71 -17.65 7.54
CA VAL A 498 -4.76 -18.63 8.12
C VAL A 498 -3.38 -18.57 7.43
N TRP A 499 -3.32 -18.17 6.17
CA TRP A 499 -2.06 -18.07 5.43
C TRP A 499 -1.21 -16.84 5.81
N PHE A 500 -1.86 -15.70 6.07
CA PHE A 500 -1.25 -14.43 6.45
C PHE A 500 -1.10 -14.29 7.97
N ASN A 501 -2.10 -14.74 8.75
CA ASN A 501 -2.10 -14.61 10.21
C ASN A 501 -1.53 -15.86 10.93
N LYS A 502 -1.52 -17.04 10.30
CA LYS A 502 -0.94 -18.29 10.86
C LYS A 502 0.20 -18.89 10.00
N GLN A 503 0.75 -18.09 9.07
CA GLN A 503 2.05 -18.23 8.38
C GLN A 503 2.42 -19.64 7.89
N SER A 504 1.81 -20.18 6.85
CA SER A 504 2.09 -21.56 6.38
C SER A 504 3.30 -21.71 5.42
N SER A 505 4.41 -20.97 5.57
CA SER A 505 5.56 -21.15 4.64
C SER A 505 6.92 -20.71 5.19
N PRO A 506 8.01 -21.48 4.92
CA PRO A 506 9.43 -21.25 5.27
C PRO A 506 10.02 -19.85 5.01
N LEU A 507 9.33 -19.02 4.23
CA LEU A 507 9.54 -17.61 3.90
C LEU A 507 8.41 -17.18 2.94
N GLY A 508 8.10 -15.89 2.84
CA GLY A 508 7.02 -15.44 1.99
C GLY A 508 7.21 -14.05 1.43
N PHE A 509 8.05 -13.89 0.39
CA PHE A 509 7.81 -12.77 -0.52
C PHE A 509 6.44 -13.02 -1.14
N SER A 510 5.46 -12.18 -0.82
CA SER A 510 4.10 -12.38 -1.26
C SER A 510 3.78 -11.40 -2.35
N TYR A 511 3.28 -11.96 -3.43
CA TYR A 511 2.80 -11.19 -4.53
C TYR A 511 1.35 -10.75 -4.28
N TRP A 512 1.17 -9.77 -3.37
CA TRP A 512 -0.13 -9.14 -3.07
C TRP A 512 -0.03 -7.62 -2.93
N SER A 513 -1.09 -6.95 -3.38
CA SER A 513 -1.24 -5.50 -3.45
C SER A 513 -2.55 -5.06 -2.81
N PRO A 514 -2.53 -4.13 -1.85
CA PRO A 514 -3.62 -3.18 -1.64
C PRO A 514 -4.05 -2.48 -2.97
N ASP A 515 -5.32 -2.13 -3.17
CA ASP A 515 -5.84 -1.54 -4.44
C ASP A 515 -5.94 0.01 -4.39
N TYR A 516 -4.93 0.68 -3.81
CA TYR A 516 -5.15 2.03 -3.27
C TYR A 516 -4.20 3.11 -3.82
N ASN A 517 -4.79 4.28 -4.11
CA ASN A 517 -4.14 5.37 -4.85
C ASN A 517 -3.38 6.36 -3.96
N GLY A 518 -3.10 6.00 -2.70
CA GLY A 518 -2.45 6.88 -1.73
C GLY A 518 -1.13 6.30 -1.26
N VAL A 519 0.00 6.91 -1.62
CA VAL A 519 1.33 6.49 -1.16
C VAL A 519 1.39 6.42 0.37
N GLY A 520 0.75 7.36 1.09
CA GLY A 520 0.70 7.28 2.55
C GLY A 520 -0.01 6.03 3.09
N THR A 521 -1.07 5.56 2.44
CA THR A 521 -1.77 4.33 2.86
C THR A 521 -0.93 3.07 2.63
N TRP A 522 -0.01 3.12 1.67
CA TRP A 522 0.95 2.06 1.39
C TRP A 522 2.07 2.02 2.41
N LEU A 523 2.69 3.17 2.64
CA LEU A 523 3.77 3.31 3.61
C LEU A 523 3.27 2.95 5.01
N GLU A 524 2.04 3.32 5.37
CA GLU A 524 1.40 2.91 6.61
C GLU A 524 1.18 1.39 6.70
N ALA A 525 0.69 0.74 5.63
CA ALA A 525 0.51 -0.71 5.60
C ALA A 525 1.83 -1.49 5.71
N ASP A 526 2.90 -0.97 5.11
CA ASP A 526 4.24 -1.57 5.17
C ASP A 526 4.95 -1.32 6.52
N THR A 527 4.59 -0.22 7.20
CA THR A 527 5.19 0.17 8.49
C THR A 527 4.31 -0.17 9.69
N THR A 528 3.26 -0.99 9.52
CA THR A 528 2.27 -1.27 10.57
C THR A 528 2.90 -1.88 11.82
N LEU A 529 2.78 -1.20 12.96
CA LEU A 529 3.21 -1.68 14.28
C LEU A 529 2.01 -1.81 15.24
N GLN A 530 2.13 -2.73 16.18
CA GLN A 530 1.08 -3.08 17.13
C GLN A 530 1.59 -3.04 18.57
N SER A 531 0.66 -2.78 19.49
CA SER A 531 0.89 -2.90 20.93
C SER A 531 0.37 -4.26 21.39
N LEU A 532 1.26 -5.20 21.71
CA LEU A 532 0.88 -6.53 22.17
C LEU A 532 0.66 -6.52 23.68
N ARG A 533 -0.52 -6.97 24.13
CA ARG A 533 -0.81 -7.10 25.55
C ARG A 533 -0.01 -8.27 26.15
N ASN A 534 0.67 -8.02 27.26
CA ASN A 534 1.38 -9.02 28.05
C ASN A 534 1.02 -8.84 29.54
N GLY A 535 0.04 -9.61 30.02
CA GLY A 535 -0.56 -9.42 31.34
C GLY A 535 -1.22 -8.05 31.50
N ASP A 536 -0.73 -7.27 32.47
CA ASP A 536 -1.16 -5.89 32.76
C ASP A 536 -0.33 -4.83 32.01
N SER A 537 0.65 -5.26 31.21
CA SER A 537 1.55 -4.38 30.45
C SER A 537 1.36 -4.53 28.94
N TYR A 538 1.97 -3.63 28.17
CA TYR A 538 2.00 -3.68 26.70
C TYR A 538 3.44 -3.71 26.21
N ILE A 539 3.69 -4.50 25.17
CA ILE A 539 4.92 -4.50 24.39
C ILE A 539 4.64 -3.68 23.14
N GLU A 540 5.39 -2.60 22.95
CA GLU A 540 5.27 -1.72 21.78
C GLU A 540 6.22 -2.13 20.65
N ALA A 541 6.07 -1.49 19.49
CA ALA A 541 6.84 -1.72 18.26
C ALA A 541 6.82 -3.17 17.78
N VAL A 542 5.76 -3.94 18.12
CA VAL A 542 5.61 -5.29 17.60
C VAL A 542 5.20 -5.17 16.14
N PRO A 543 5.97 -5.67 15.17
CA PRO A 543 5.58 -5.59 13.78
C PRO A 543 4.25 -6.30 13.58
N GLY A 544 3.32 -5.64 12.89
CA GLY A 544 2.13 -6.29 12.36
C GLY A 544 2.53 -7.42 11.41
N THR A 545 1.55 -8.13 10.85
CA THR A 545 1.74 -9.29 9.97
C THR A 545 2.67 -9.05 8.75
N ASN A 546 3.10 -7.80 8.51
CA ASN A 546 3.67 -7.32 7.26
C ASN A 546 4.97 -6.48 7.36
N ALA A 547 5.45 -6.10 8.55
CA ALA A 547 6.32 -4.91 8.71
C ALA A 547 7.67 -5.12 9.44
N HIS A 548 8.16 -6.37 9.59
CA HIS A 548 9.25 -6.67 10.54
C HIS A 548 10.47 -5.73 10.42
N ASN A 549 10.84 -5.37 9.19
CA ASN A 549 12.07 -4.64 8.91
C ASN A 549 11.87 -3.15 8.58
N SER A 550 10.67 -2.73 8.18
CA SER A 550 10.41 -1.37 7.74
C SER A 550 10.63 -0.37 8.89
N PHE A 551 10.17 -0.69 10.10
CA PHE A 551 10.36 0.17 11.28
C PHE A 551 11.83 0.42 11.61
N ILE A 552 12.66 -0.63 11.66
CA ILE A 552 14.06 -0.45 12.04
C ILE A 552 14.81 0.40 11.00
N THR A 553 14.46 0.31 9.72
CA THR A 553 15.01 1.15 8.65
C THR A 553 14.65 2.62 8.86
N PHE A 554 13.39 2.93 9.16
CA PHE A 554 12.95 4.29 9.51
C PHE A 554 13.63 4.83 10.76
N LEU A 555 13.69 4.03 11.84
CA LEU A 555 14.35 4.42 13.08
C LEU A 555 15.84 4.73 12.84
N SER A 556 16.50 3.88 12.06
CA SER A 556 17.91 4.03 11.70
C SER A 556 18.14 5.28 10.85
N SER A 557 17.24 5.60 9.90
CA SER A 557 17.28 6.85 9.14
C SER A 557 17.16 8.09 10.03
N MET A 558 16.22 8.10 10.97
CA MET A 558 16.02 9.23 11.90
C MET A 558 17.21 9.43 12.86
N VAL A 559 17.75 8.34 13.43
CA VAL A 559 18.94 8.40 14.29
C VAL A 559 20.15 8.89 13.48
N SER A 560 20.34 8.37 12.26
CA SER A 560 21.39 8.83 11.35
C SER A 560 21.24 10.31 11.05
N ALA A 561 20.02 10.78 10.77
CA ALA A 561 19.77 12.17 10.44
C ALA A 561 20.09 13.11 11.61
N VAL A 562 19.62 12.82 12.82
CA VAL A 562 19.96 13.65 14.00
C VAL A 562 21.47 13.70 14.21
N LYS A 563 22.16 12.56 14.04
CA LYS A 563 23.61 12.48 14.24
C LYS A 563 24.41 13.20 13.16
N VAL A 564 24.14 12.91 11.89
CA VAL A 564 24.86 13.44 10.72
C VAL A 564 24.59 14.94 10.53
N MET A 565 23.36 15.39 10.79
CA MET A 565 22.98 16.80 10.67
C MET A 565 23.37 17.63 11.90
N GLY A 566 23.87 17.00 12.97
CA GLY A 566 24.17 17.69 14.23
C GLY A 566 22.94 18.34 14.86
N ALA A 567 21.77 17.71 14.72
CA ALA A 567 20.51 18.27 15.20
C ALA A 567 20.43 18.22 16.73
N ASN A 568 19.95 19.30 17.35
CA ASN A 568 19.85 19.42 18.80
C ASN A 568 18.38 19.51 19.23
N TRP A 569 18.06 18.91 20.36
CA TRP A 569 16.74 19.02 20.98
C TRP A 569 16.54 20.43 21.55
N ASP A 570 15.53 21.13 21.04
CA ASP A 570 15.03 22.37 21.63
C ASP A 570 13.91 22.02 22.62
N SER A 571 14.22 22.09 23.91
CA SER A 571 13.27 21.80 24.98
C SER A 571 12.07 22.75 25.03
N ASN A 572 12.20 23.99 24.51
CA ASN A 572 11.11 24.96 24.50
C ASN A 572 10.14 24.65 23.36
N ALA A 573 10.68 24.40 22.16
CA ALA A 573 9.88 24.07 20.99
C ALA A 573 9.47 22.59 20.93
N LYS A 574 10.02 21.75 21.82
CA LYS A 574 9.83 20.29 21.88
C LYS A 574 10.07 19.61 20.54
N LYS A 575 11.17 19.98 19.87
CA LYS A 575 11.56 19.44 18.56
C LYS A 575 13.08 19.44 18.38
N TYR A 576 13.58 18.59 17.50
CA TYR A 576 14.94 18.68 17.00
C TYR A 576 15.06 19.83 15.99
N THR A 577 16.16 20.58 16.10
CA THR A 577 16.49 21.72 15.25
C THR A 577 17.90 21.62 14.71
N VAL A 578 18.14 22.15 13.51
CA VAL A 578 19.45 22.21 12.88
C VAL A 578 19.90 23.66 12.82
N SER A 579 20.96 24.01 13.55
CA SER A 579 21.45 25.38 13.68
C SER A 579 22.38 25.80 12.52
N THR A 580 23.05 24.85 11.86
CA THR A 580 23.95 25.10 10.72
C THR A 580 23.99 23.89 9.78
N LEU A 581 23.78 24.08 8.48
CA LEU A 581 24.07 23.05 7.47
C LEU A 581 25.55 23.08 7.06
N ALA A 582 26.13 21.91 6.80
CA ALA A 582 27.42 21.84 6.11
C ALA A 582 27.29 22.53 4.74
N SER A 583 28.07 23.58 4.51
CA SER A 583 27.97 24.39 3.29
C SER A 583 28.67 23.69 2.12
N ASN A 584 28.03 23.69 0.94
CA ASN A 584 28.60 23.20 -0.33
C ASN A 584 29.71 24.11 -0.90
N SER A 585 30.34 24.95 -0.08
CA SER A 585 31.36 25.89 -0.54
C SER A 585 32.68 25.15 -0.73
N SER A 586 32.93 24.73 -1.98
CA SER A 586 34.27 24.43 -2.48
C SER A 586 35.12 25.70 -2.47
N SER A 587 35.60 26.11 -1.30
CA SER A 587 36.72 27.05 -1.18
C SER A 587 37.51 26.71 0.07
N SER A 588 38.63 26.06 -0.16
CA SER A 588 39.69 25.79 0.82
C SER A 588 40.03 27.04 1.63
N THR A 589 39.89 27.00 2.95
CA THR A 589 40.99 27.00 3.94
C THR A 589 40.46 27.32 5.34
N ALA A 590 41.11 26.69 6.33
CA ALA A 590 41.02 26.88 7.78
C ALA A 590 39.94 26.08 8.54
N ASN A 591 40.45 25.07 9.25
CA ASN A 591 39.90 24.39 10.43
C ASN A 591 38.69 23.45 10.23
N GLY A 592 39.01 22.25 9.72
CA GLY A 592 38.62 20.99 10.38
C GLY A 592 37.14 20.61 10.47
N THR A 593 36.25 21.20 9.68
CA THR A 593 34.81 20.84 9.65
C THR A 593 34.52 20.03 8.38
N PRO A 594 33.80 18.89 8.43
CA PRO A 594 33.66 18.03 7.26
C PRO A 594 33.02 18.79 6.09
N SER A 595 33.77 18.85 5.00
CA SER A 595 33.27 19.03 3.65
C SER A 595 32.31 17.87 3.34
N LYS A 596 31.11 18.18 2.81
CA LYS A 596 30.08 17.21 2.37
C LYS A 596 29.32 16.51 3.52
N ASN A 597 27.98 16.49 3.44
CA ASN A 597 27.13 15.73 4.37
C ASN A 597 27.35 14.22 4.10
N LYS A 598 27.50 13.39 5.14
CA LYS A 598 27.73 11.93 4.99
C LYS A 598 26.67 11.24 4.13
N PHE A 599 25.43 11.75 4.09
CA PHE A 599 24.38 11.24 3.19
C PHE A 599 24.66 11.50 1.71
N ASP A 600 25.44 12.52 1.35
CA ASP A 600 25.83 12.79 -0.04
C ASP A 600 26.85 11.74 -0.56
N ASP A 601 27.38 10.86 0.30
CA ASP A 601 28.18 9.69 -0.10
C ASP A 601 27.30 8.50 -0.56
N ASP A 602 25.99 8.54 -0.25
CA ASP A 602 25.00 7.60 -0.76
C ASP A 602 24.50 8.09 -2.12
N ALA A 603 24.92 7.40 -3.19
CA ALA A 603 24.55 7.76 -4.57
C ALA A 603 23.03 7.74 -4.81
N ARG A 604 22.26 6.97 -4.04
CA ARG A 604 20.80 6.90 -4.16
C ARG A 604 20.17 8.17 -3.61
N ILE A 605 20.62 8.63 -2.45
CA ILE A 605 20.18 9.90 -1.85
C ILE A 605 20.61 11.07 -2.74
N ALA A 606 21.86 11.05 -3.20
CA ALA A 606 22.39 12.09 -4.09
C ALA A 606 21.55 12.26 -5.37
N ALA A 607 21.10 11.15 -5.96
CA ALA A 607 20.24 11.14 -7.14
C ALA A 607 18.78 11.54 -6.80
N ALA A 608 18.22 10.98 -5.72
CA ALA A 608 16.83 11.23 -5.32
C ALA A 608 16.53 12.70 -5.02
N PHE A 609 17.47 13.40 -4.40
CA PHE A 609 17.24 14.75 -3.89
C PHE A 609 18.02 15.84 -4.63
N ASP A 610 18.50 15.57 -5.85
CA ASP A 610 19.10 16.62 -6.68
C ASP A 610 18.04 17.61 -7.22
N ASP A 611 18.47 18.83 -7.50
CA ASP A 611 17.59 19.92 -7.94
C ASP A 611 16.82 19.60 -9.22
N LYS A 612 17.45 18.95 -10.20
CA LYS A 612 16.83 18.66 -11.49
C LYS A 612 15.78 17.56 -11.34
N THR A 613 16.10 16.52 -10.58
CA THR A 613 15.19 15.42 -10.26
C THR A 613 13.97 15.95 -9.53
N LEU A 614 14.15 16.75 -8.47
CA LEU A 614 13.03 17.32 -7.72
C LEU A 614 12.17 18.26 -8.58
N GLN A 615 12.78 19.10 -9.42
CA GLN A 615 12.05 19.96 -10.36
C GLN A 615 11.26 19.15 -11.40
N ALA A 616 11.85 18.08 -11.93
CA ALA A 616 11.18 17.18 -12.88
C ALA A 616 10.01 16.42 -12.23
N MET A 617 10.08 16.18 -10.92
CA MET A 617 8.99 15.64 -10.09
C MET A 617 7.98 16.71 -9.65
N GLY A 618 8.09 17.94 -10.15
CA GLY A 618 7.13 19.03 -9.92
C GLY A 618 7.37 19.86 -8.65
N LEU A 619 8.49 19.68 -7.95
CA LEU A 619 8.84 20.57 -6.83
C LEU A 619 9.43 21.89 -7.33
N THR A 620 8.93 22.98 -6.77
CA THR A 620 9.48 24.32 -7.02
C THR A 620 10.67 24.57 -6.10
N ILE A 621 11.86 24.77 -6.67
CA ILE A 621 13.10 25.04 -5.93
C ILE A 621 13.49 26.50 -6.17
N ASN A 622 13.19 27.41 -5.23
CA ASN A 622 13.38 28.86 -5.40
C ASN A 622 13.70 29.63 -4.09
N GLY A 623 14.03 28.95 -2.98
CA GLY A 623 14.23 29.62 -1.68
C GLY A 623 15.62 30.24 -1.47
N THR A 624 15.69 31.49 -1.00
CA THR A 624 16.89 32.11 -0.39
C THR A 624 16.87 31.97 1.14
N SER A 625 18.01 31.62 1.75
CA SER A 625 18.08 31.23 3.17
C SER A 625 17.79 32.36 4.16
N THR A 626 17.05 32.06 5.23
CA THR A 626 16.84 32.96 6.37
C THR A 626 16.96 32.20 7.69
N GLY A 627 18.20 32.06 8.16
CA GLY A 627 18.55 31.92 9.59
C GLY A 627 18.25 30.61 10.33
N SER A 628 17.23 29.82 9.96
CA SER A 628 16.91 28.53 10.60
C SER A 628 16.78 27.44 9.55
N TYR A 629 17.48 26.32 9.74
CA TYR A 629 17.38 25.16 8.86
C TYR A 629 16.36 24.18 9.44
N ASP A 630 15.19 24.16 8.82
CA ASP A 630 14.12 23.21 9.08
C ASP A 630 13.59 22.62 7.77
N GLU A 631 12.59 21.75 7.86
CA GLU A 631 11.98 21.08 6.71
C GLU A 631 11.49 22.04 5.62
N ASN A 632 11.10 23.28 5.93
CA ASN A 632 10.67 24.25 4.91
C ASN A 632 11.83 24.67 3.99
N SER A 633 13.07 24.43 4.43
CA SER A 633 14.28 24.78 3.69
C SER A 633 14.58 23.82 2.52
N ILE A 634 13.88 22.69 2.39
CA ILE A 634 14.15 21.69 1.33
C ILE A 634 14.06 22.24 -0.11
N THR A 635 13.36 23.36 -0.30
CA THR A 635 13.16 24.04 -1.59
C THR A 635 14.24 25.08 -1.92
N GLN A 636 15.29 25.19 -1.11
CA GLN A 636 16.44 26.06 -1.38
C GLN A 636 17.32 25.47 -2.49
N THR A 637 17.75 26.31 -3.45
CA THR A 637 18.52 25.92 -4.64
C THR A 637 19.98 25.55 -4.37
N ASN A 638 20.52 25.90 -3.19
CA ASN A 638 21.90 25.61 -2.80
C ASN A 638 22.01 24.47 -1.76
N MET A 639 20.91 23.78 -1.47
CA MET A 639 20.90 22.69 -0.50
C MET A 639 21.45 21.40 -1.12
N SER A 640 22.35 20.70 -0.41
CA SER A 640 22.80 19.39 -0.87
C SER A 640 21.67 18.34 -0.78
N PRO A 641 21.65 17.33 -1.68
CA PRO A 641 20.69 16.23 -1.61
C PRO A 641 20.63 15.56 -0.22
N GLY A 642 21.78 15.31 0.39
CA GLY A 642 21.90 14.72 1.73
C GLY A 642 21.33 15.60 2.83
N ASN A 643 21.46 16.92 2.72
CA ASN A 643 20.81 17.85 3.65
C ASN A 643 19.28 17.81 3.51
N ARG A 644 18.74 17.72 2.28
CA ARG A 644 17.29 17.58 2.06
C ARG A 644 16.77 16.29 2.70
N TYR A 645 17.43 15.18 2.43
CA TYR A 645 17.10 13.88 3.01
C TYR A 645 17.11 13.92 4.55
N GLY A 646 18.19 14.47 5.14
CA GLY A 646 18.32 14.57 6.60
C GLY A 646 17.26 15.47 7.24
N LEU A 647 16.91 16.60 6.61
CA LEU A 647 15.85 17.49 7.09
C LEU A 647 14.47 16.83 7.03
N LEU A 648 14.18 16.05 5.98
CA LEU A 648 12.93 15.30 5.86
C LEU A 648 12.84 14.20 6.94
N ALA A 649 13.93 13.48 7.22
CA ALA A 649 13.98 12.52 8.31
C ALA A 649 13.73 13.16 9.69
N ILE A 650 14.31 14.35 9.94
CA ILE A 650 14.08 15.12 11.16
C ILE A 650 12.64 15.67 11.21
N GLY A 651 12.06 16.04 10.07
CA GLY A 651 10.66 16.46 9.93
C GLY A 651 9.71 15.38 10.42
N LEU A 652 9.84 14.15 9.90
CA LEU A 652 9.07 12.99 10.36
C LEU A 652 9.26 12.73 11.87
N LEU A 653 10.51 12.73 12.35
CA LEU A 653 10.82 12.54 13.77
C LEU A 653 10.12 13.57 14.66
N ASN A 654 10.17 14.84 14.27
CA ASN A 654 9.51 15.93 15.00
C ASN A 654 7.99 15.76 15.01
N LYS A 655 7.42 15.24 13.91
CA LYS A 655 5.99 14.92 13.83
C LYS A 655 5.59 13.81 14.79
N LEU A 656 6.43 12.78 14.95
CA LEU A 656 6.21 11.70 15.91
C LEU A 656 6.27 12.20 17.36
N PHE A 657 7.15 13.15 17.69
CA PHE A 657 7.15 13.79 19.02
C PHE A 657 5.94 14.71 19.24
N ALA A 658 5.58 15.52 18.24
CA ALA A 658 4.45 16.44 18.33
C ALA A 658 3.12 15.72 18.56
N ASN A 659 3.02 14.46 18.14
CA ASN A 659 1.83 13.62 18.28
C ASN A 659 1.96 12.54 19.36
N ASP A 660 2.89 12.71 20.30
CA ASP A 660 3.07 11.83 21.46
C ASP A 660 3.27 10.34 21.08
N VAL A 661 3.90 10.06 19.94
CA VAL A 661 4.22 8.68 19.53
C VAL A 661 5.50 8.22 20.22
N PHE A 662 6.55 9.05 20.13
CA PHE A 662 7.87 8.74 20.69
C PHE A 662 8.14 9.47 22.01
N ASP A 663 8.92 8.81 22.87
CA ASP A 663 9.59 9.39 24.02
C ASP A 663 10.97 9.91 23.61
N GLN A 664 11.16 11.22 23.77
CA GLN A 664 12.40 11.88 23.35
C GLN A 664 13.61 11.44 24.15
N THR A 665 13.46 11.18 25.46
CA THR A 665 14.57 10.77 26.31
C THR A 665 15.08 9.42 25.84
N LYS A 666 14.15 8.50 25.56
CA LYS A 666 14.47 7.15 25.06
C LYS A 666 15.09 7.21 23.67
N PHE A 667 14.55 7.99 22.76
CA PHE A 667 15.14 8.19 21.44
C PHE A 667 16.56 8.77 21.51
N ALA A 668 16.81 9.74 22.42
CA ALA A 668 18.14 10.32 22.62
C ALA A 668 19.19 9.30 23.06
N GLU A 669 18.79 8.21 23.73
CA GLU A 669 19.68 7.10 24.04
C GLU A 669 20.20 6.39 22.77
N TYR A 670 19.37 6.26 21.73
CA TYR A 670 19.77 5.69 20.42
C TYR A 670 20.68 6.64 19.63
N VAL A 671 20.46 7.95 19.72
CA VAL A 671 21.36 8.96 19.10
C VAL A 671 22.73 8.98 19.79
N THR A 672 22.74 8.83 21.12
CA THR A 672 23.97 8.79 21.92
C THR A 672 24.72 7.50 21.68
N ASN A 673 24.00 6.38 21.59
CA ASN A 673 24.55 5.04 21.33
C ASN A 673 23.86 4.36 20.13
N PRO A 674 24.28 4.69 18.88
CA PRO A 674 23.67 4.12 17.68
C PRO A 674 23.77 2.60 17.58
N SER A 675 24.73 1.95 18.25
CA SER A 675 24.84 0.48 18.23
C SER A 675 23.61 -0.23 18.82
N LYS A 676 22.73 0.47 19.53
CA LYS A 676 21.42 -0.05 19.95
C LYS A 676 20.51 -0.42 18.76
N LEU A 677 20.79 0.07 17.56
CA LEU A 677 20.07 -0.26 16.32
C LEU A 677 20.51 -1.60 15.72
N VAL A 678 21.56 -2.22 16.24
CA VAL A 678 22.15 -3.45 15.71
C VAL A 678 21.60 -4.65 16.46
N TYR A 679 20.96 -5.57 15.74
CA TYR A 679 20.49 -6.84 16.27
C TYR A 679 21.64 -7.77 16.68
N SER A 680 21.39 -8.60 17.69
CA SER A 680 22.39 -9.56 18.18
C SER A 680 22.78 -10.61 17.13
N ALA A 681 24.03 -11.05 17.19
CA ALA A 681 24.52 -12.20 16.42
C ALA A 681 23.85 -13.53 16.83
N THR A 682 23.25 -13.58 18.03
CA THR A 682 22.56 -14.77 18.56
C THR A 682 21.04 -14.60 18.51
N ALA A 683 20.31 -15.72 18.57
CA ALA A 683 18.86 -15.69 18.69
C ALA A 683 18.40 -14.85 19.90
N PRO A 684 17.34 -14.04 19.76
CA PRO A 684 16.77 -13.28 20.86
C PRO A 684 16.17 -14.21 21.91
N THR A 685 16.37 -13.88 23.18
CA THR A 685 15.82 -14.60 24.33
C THR A 685 14.71 -13.81 25.04
N SER A 686 14.47 -12.56 24.64
CA SER A 686 13.43 -11.70 25.21
C SER A 686 12.84 -10.75 24.16
N TYR A 687 11.66 -10.19 24.44
CA TYR A 687 11.02 -9.26 23.51
C TYR A 687 11.84 -7.98 23.30
N GLN A 688 12.62 -7.53 24.30
CA GLN A 688 13.47 -6.34 24.18
C GLN A 688 14.60 -6.54 23.16
N GLN A 689 15.10 -7.77 23.04
CA GLN A 689 16.08 -8.14 22.01
C GLN A 689 15.41 -8.31 20.65
N LEU A 690 14.16 -8.82 20.63
CA LEU A 690 13.40 -9.06 19.42
C LEU A 690 12.92 -7.77 18.73
N TYR A 691 12.47 -6.78 19.51
CA TYR A 691 11.89 -5.54 19.01
C TYR A 691 12.76 -4.34 19.40
N ILE A 692 13.85 -4.12 18.67
CA ILE A 692 14.68 -2.93 18.84
C ILE A 692 13.81 -1.68 18.68
N GLY A 693 13.96 -0.69 19.56
CA GLY A 693 13.16 0.53 19.52
C GLY A 693 11.81 0.42 20.25
N HIS A 694 11.45 -0.73 20.82
CA HIS A 694 10.18 -0.87 21.56
C HIS A 694 10.03 0.15 22.72
N ASP A 695 11.15 0.56 23.31
CA ASP A 695 11.20 1.44 24.48
C ASP A 695 11.08 2.93 24.12
N ILE A 696 11.17 3.29 22.83
CA ILE A 696 10.96 4.67 22.40
C ILE A 696 9.48 5.00 22.25
N PHE A 697 8.61 4.01 22.15
CA PHE A 697 7.18 4.25 22.01
C PHE A 697 6.55 4.62 23.35
N LYS A 698 5.68 5.62 23.32
CA LYS A 698 4.75 5.82 24.43
C LYS A 698 3.74 4.66 24.47
N GLN A 699 3.21 4.40 25.65
CA GLN A 699 2.30 3.27 25.87
C GLN A 699 1.07 3.35 24.95
N ARG A 700 0.79 2.25 24.24
CA ARG A 700 -0.29 2.07 23.26
C ARG A 700 -0.21 3.00 22.04
N LYS A 701 0.99 3.38 21.63
CA LYS A 701 1.23 4.32 20.51
C LYS A 701 1.86 3.68 19.27
N SER A 702 2.04 2.37 19.26
CA SER A 702 2.62 1.65 18.11
C SER A 702 1.89 1.91 16.79
N SER A 703 0.56 1.82 16.78
CA SER A 703 -0.26 2.06 15.58
C SER A 703 -0.17 3.49 15.06
N ASP A 704 0.08 4.46 15.94
CA ASP A 704 0.16 5.87 15.56
C ASP A 704 1.42 6.13 14.71
N PHE A 705 2.50 5.35 14.84
CA PHE A 705 3.71 5.53 14.03
C PHE A 705 3.41 5.39 12.54
N SER A 706 2.77 4.27 12.14
CA SER A 706 2.47 3.97 10.75
C SER A 706 1.52 5.00 10.15
N LYS A 707 0.51 5.42 10.94
CA LYS A 707 -0.37 6.54 10.59
C LYS A 707 0.42 7.81 10.27
N TRP A 708 1.34 8.22 11.16
CA TRP A 708 2.06 9.48 10.98
C TRP A 708 3.11 9.44 9.88
N VAL A 709 3.69 8.27 9.57
CA VAL A 709 4.45 8.03 8.34
C VAL A 709 3.55 8.31 7.13
N GLY A 710 2.40 7.62 7.03
CA GLY A 710 1.47 7.84 5.92
C GLY A 710 1.05 9.31 5.75
N VAL A 711 0.67 9.96 6.85
CA VAL A 711 0.31 11.38 6.89
C VAL A 711 1.48 12.27 6.44
N TYR A 712 2.71 11.96 6.83
CA TYR A 712 3.90 12.72 6.43
C TYR A 712 4.18 12.62 4.93
N ALA A 713 4.14 11.42 4.34
CA ALA A 713 4.12 11.29 2.87
C ALA A 713 3.04 12.13 2.20
N GLY A 714 1.87 12.29 2.83
CA GLY A 714 0.75 13.04 2.26
C GLY A 714 0.95 14.53 2.16
N GLU A 715 1.93 15.09 2.86
CA GLU A 715 2.16 16.53 2.89
C GLU A 715 2.84 17.06 1.64
N GLY A 716 3.57 16.21 0.90
CA GLY A 716 4.20 16.64 -0.34
C GLY A 716 5.06 15.58 -1.02
N THR A 717 5.42 15.88 -2.27
CA THR A 717 6.24 15.02 -3.14
C THR A 717 7.60 14.70 -2.52
N ALA A 718 8.24 15.65 -1.81
CA ALA A 718 9.54 15.42 -1.19
C ALA A 718 9.46 14.46 0.00
N GLN A 719 8.46 14.62 0.87
CA GLN A 719 8.24 13.76 2.03
C GLN A 719 8.00 12.33 1.59
N ALA A 720 7.09 12.14 0.63
CA ALA A 720 6.80 10.82 0.12
C ALA A 720 8.01 10.22 -0.63
N LEU A 721 8.82 11.02 -1.35
CA LEU A 721 10.06 10.54 -1.95
C LEU A 721 11.08 10.10 -0.89
N TYR A 722 11.19 10.82 0.22
CA TYR A 722 12.04 10.43 1.36
C TYR A 722 11.63 9.09 1.93
N GLU A 723 10.37 8.96 2.34
CA GLU A 723 9.88 7.74 2.99
C GLU A 723 10.02 6.53 2.06
N THR A 724 9.80 6.75 0.77
CA THR A 724 9.98 5.66 -0.16
C THR A 724 11.43 5.35 -0.45
N THR A 725 12.32 6.34 -0.55
CA THR A 725 13.77 6.12 -0.65
C THR A 725 14.30 5.34 0.57
N VAL A 726 13.76 5.60 1.75
CA VAL A 726 14.09 4.87 2.99
C VAL A 726 13.70 3.39 2.86
N LEU A 727 12.45 3.09 2.48
CA LEU A 727 12.00 1.71 2.31
C LEU A 727 12.76 1.00 1.19
N ASP A 728 12.86 1.64 0.02
CA ASP A 728 13.58 1.11 -1.14
C ASP A 728 15.06 0.82 -0.86
N SER A 729 15.66 1.48 0.14
CA SER A 729 17.06 1.29 0.52
C SER A 729 17.35 -0.07 1.17
N ASP A 730 16.31 -0.80 1.59
CA ASP A 730 16.41 -2.07 2.31
C ASP A 730 16.47 -3.31 1.40
N TYR A 731 16.13 -3.14 0.11
CA TYR A 731 16.06 -4.17 -0.93
C TYR A 731 15.28 -5.42 -0.48
N SER A 732 14.23 -5.23 0.31
CA SER A 732 13.44 -6.29 0.94
C SER A 732 12.52 -7.07 -0.01
N TYR A 733 12.58 -6.84 -1.32
CA TYR A 733 11.64 -7.42 -2.28
C TYR A 733 12.35 -8.05 -3.49
N VAL A 734 11.63 -8.95 -4.17
CA VAL A 734 12.06 -9.55 -5.43
C VAL A 734 11.28 -8.90 -6.56
N PRO A 735 11.94 -8.28 -7.57
CA PRO A 735 11.26 -7.68 -8.70
C PRO A 735 10.34 -8.64 -9.43
N ARG A 736 9.18 -8.12 -9.85
CA ARG A 736 8.27 -8.79 -10.77
C ARG A 736 8.46 -8.28 -12.18
N SER A 737 8.25 -9.16 -13.16
CA SER A 737 7.97 -8.75 -14.53
C SER A 737 6.54 -8.20 -14.65
N GLU A 738 6.42 -6.89 -14.87
CA GLU A 738 5.15 -6.20 -15.07
C GLU A 738 5.30 -5.06 -16.07
N SER A 739 4.30 -4.89 -16.92
CA SER A 739 4.22 -3.78 -17.87
C SER A 739 3.92 -2.47 -17.15
N GLY A 740 4.52 -1.36 -17.60
CA GLY A 740 4.10 -0.04 -17.13
C GLY A 740 5.23 0.95 -16.89
N LEU A 741 6.48 0.59 -17.21
CA LEU A 741 7.66 1.44 -16.99
C LEU A 741 8.09 2.15 -18.28
N ASN A 742 8.18 1.39 -19.37
CA ASN A 742 8.51 1.93 -20.70
C ASN A 742 7.48 1.55 -21.76
N ASN A 743 6.63 0.55 -21.49
CA ASN A 743 5.60 0.13 -22.43
C ASN A 743 4.36 1.00 -22.32
N ILE A 744 3.99 1.66 -23.42
CA ILE A 744 2.64 2.19 -23.60
C ILE A 744 1.70 0.99 -23.65
N THR A 745 0.80 0.84 -22.69
CA THR A 745 -0.32 -0.09 -22.86
C THR A 745 -1.33 0.53 -23.82
N TYR A 746 -1.89 -0.32 -24.68
CA TYR A 746 -2.99 0.11 -25.52
C TYR A 746 -4.28 -0.37 -24.87
N SER A 747 -5.24 0.53 -24.76
CA SER A 747 -6.64 0.17 -24.62
C SER A 747 -7.30 0.21 -26.00
N LEU A 748 -8.32 -0.63 -26.19
CA LEU A 748 -9.18 -0.53 -27.36
C LEU A 748 -10.59 -0.14 -26.95
N VAL A 749 -11.10 0.90 -27.59
CA VAL A 749 -12.46 1.41 -27.40
C VAL A 749 -13.10 1.48 -28.78
N ASN A 750 -14.31 0.93 -28.93
CA ASN A 750 -15.06 1.09 -30.16
C ASN A 750 -15.24 2.61 -30.44
N PRO A 751 -14.89 3.11 -31.65
CA PRO A 751 -14.92 4.54 -31.97
C PRO A 751 -16.26 5.24 -31.77
N ASN A 752 -17.36 4.48 -31.75
CA ASN A 752 -18.72 4.97 -31.48
C ASN A 752 -18.92 5.33 -30.00
N TYR A 753 -17.99 4.96 -29.12
CA TYR A 753 -18.03 5.32 -27.71
C TYR A 753 -17.08 6.49 -27.40
N ILE A 754 -17.45 7.26 -26.39
CA ILE A 754 -16.59 8.20 -25.68
C ILE A 754 -16.23 7.54 -24.37
N ALA A 755 -14.98 7.14 -24.23
CA ALA A 755 -14.44 6.64 -22.98
C ALA A 755 -13.90 7.82 -22.17
N ARG A 756 -14.36 7.96 -20.93
CA ARG A 756 -13.91 9.02 -20.03
C ARG A 756 -12.98 8.41 -18.99
N THR A 757 -11.73 8.84 -18.98
CA THR A 757 -10.77 8.43 -17.95
C THR A 757 -11.15 9.05 -16.61
N GLY A 758 -11.03 8.27 -15.55
CA GLY A 758 -11.15 8.70 -14.17
C GLY A 758 -9.91 9.47 -13.72
N THR A 759 -9.68 9.49 -12.42
CA THR A 759 -8.52 10.17 -11.81
C THR A 759 -7.18 9.51 -12.14
N GLN A 760 -7.21 8.31 -12.73
CA GLN A 760 -6.04 7.59 -13.21
C GLN A 760 -6.18 7.32 -14.71
N GLY A 761 -5.06 7.42 -15.44
CA GLY A 761 -5.03 7.27 -16.90
C GLY A 761 -5.48 5.90 -17.42
N THR A 762 -5.61 4.91 -16.54
CA THR A 762 -5.99 3.51 -16.84
C THR A 762 -7.37 3.10 -16.34
N ASN A 763 -8.00 3.93 -15.51
CA ASN A 763 -9.36 3.66 -15.04
C ASN A 763 -10.34 4.46 -15.89
N TYR A 764 -11.20 3.77 -16.63
CA TYR A 764 -12.32 4.43 -17.30
C TYR A 764 -13.44 4.64 -16.29
N ARG A 765 -13.82 5.89 -16.06
CA ARG A 765 -14.92 6.28 -15.18
C ARG A 765 -16.25 5.81 -15.74
N ASP A 766 -16.49 6.08 -17.02
CA ASP A 766 -17.72 5.72 -17.74
C ASP A 766 -17.57 5.84 -19.26
N PHE A 767 -18.61 5.38 -19.98
CA PHE A 767 -18.72 5.44 -21.43
C PHE A 767 -19.99 6.18 -21.85
N GLY A 768 -19.93 6.92 -22.96
CA GLY A 768 -21.10 7.48 -23.66
C GLY A 768 -21.13 7.02 -25.11
N TRP A 769 -22.30 6.88 -25.71
CA TRP A 769 -22.45 6.61 -27.14
C TRP A 769 -22.46 7.92 -27.94
N LYS A 770 -21.65 8.05 -28.99
CA LYS A 770 -21.62 9.22 -29.89
C LYS A 770 -22.83 9.19 -30.82
N ASN A 771 -23.64 10.25 -30.77
CA ASN A 771 -24.80 10.42 -31.64
C ASN A 771 -24.48 11.14 -32.93
#